data_AF-A0A815VJV7-F1
#
_entry.id   AF-A0A815VJV7-F1
#
_cell.length_a   1.000
_cell.length_b   1.000
_cell.length_c   1.000
_cell.angle_alpha   90.00
_cell.angle_beta   90.00
_cell.angle_gamma   90.00
#
_symmetry.space_group_name_H-M   'P 1'
#
loop_
_entity.id
_entity.type
_entity.pdbx_description
1 polymer ?
#
loop_
_entity_poly.entity_id
_entity_poly.type
_entity_poly.pdbx_seq_one_letter_code
_entity_poly.pdbx_strand_id
1 'polypeptide(L)'
;MRILALIAVLVGLAIQLNVEVEGLAIEKSRSPMSSWQSSSIRTVELPNFMKVDPKYRVDCNPDIDEYRSFCVLNLSKNSTLTTSDESCTSRGCTRDTNVESGIPTCYIPTEKGGYSVTDGPTQLSSAMTQYTLTRLSTKPAHFRSSFINPSSAARATQFSMFGHDIENLKVQVSVSGPQMIRMTIRNADSQRYEVPVPIRWNPSAPTTSGPAKIEFEMTKTTNQQVGFRVKRTDSGSILFDTTLFANGFIYDDQFLQIITTIPSRNAYGFGENTHPSFRHELNKSNRYGIFARDQPPQGFNENLYGTHPFYMVIEPNGEAFGVFIFNSNAQDYKFDEFGEDKAMFTYRTIGGILDVFVFSGPTPELVIRQYQSIIGNPYLPPYWAFGFQLCRYGYDKLDNMKAAMFRTLNASIPIDVHYGDIDYFRKRLDFTWNTEDFNGLPEYIDWLHEKGMKFITILDPAIDSDEKDYSVFDEGQKADIWIKWPARKNVQFNETGNRNMLGYVWPDGKAVFPDFFYPPAFDWWKSQIVDYHKQLKFDGIWIDMNEPANFDTNKLQPWNWNTTVFRPNSWNLFCNDSDEHLDNPPYKTAICGDYISDKTLCMIAEQTDGRGKIYTHYDVHNLYGWSETIATLPAARSIENKRSVVISRSTFPTSGSFTGHWLGDNTADWRHLKYNIIGMLEFNLFGIPYIGADICGFFHNTTEQMCQRWMQLGSFNPFFRNHNGNDQGGIKFIEQDPGIFSPDVVASNRRAVEQRYTLIPYLYSLFFRVHISGGTVVRSMAHVFPTIPDCWPLDEQFLWGSSLLIAPVIKENHTTKSVYLPWTERWFNYYTGEEMKALNETTVAAPYDFLPLFLRGGSIIPHQQSAMNTVESRKKPLYLIVALDKNQQATGELFWDDGESIDTYNRGMYNHFNFVFKSNGLTIEPWTYKYPEMGDTIKLEDIKVFGMNIIPTRVLWNGQELKPAAQWTFNNATNILQMTGFALNVAKIHKFTFL
;
A
#
# COMPACT_ATOMS: atom_id res chain seq x y z
N MET A 1 -17.24 8.43 48.45
CA MET A 1 -17.76 7.18 49.05
C MET A 1 -18.36 6.38 47.89
N ARG A 2 -17.61 5.44 47.31
CA ARG A 2 -17.53 4.01 47.68
C ARG A 2 -18.82 3.22 47.43
N ILE A 3 -18.70 2.27 46.49
CA ILE A 3 -19.50 1.04 46.27
C ILE A 3 -20.82 1.21 45.50
N LEU A 4 -20.78 0.80 44.22
CA LEU A 4 -21.86 0.09 43.52
C LEU A 4 -21.30 -0.59 42.25
N ALA A 5 -20.77 -1.81 42.40
CA ALA A 5 -20.36 -2.68 41.28
C ALA A 5 -20.12 -4.13 41.75
N LEU A 6 -20.66 -5.14 41.02
CA LEU A 6 -20.47 -6.61 41.16
C LEU A 6 -21.01 -7.22 42.50
N ILE A 7 -21.41 -8.49 42.67
CA ILE A 7 -21.50 -9.77 41.91
C ILE A 7 -22.59 -10.64 42.65
N ALA A 8 -23.25 -11.72 42.17
CA ALA A 8 -23.71 -12.19 40.85
C ALA A 8 -24.60 -13.47 41.04
N VAL A 9 -25.11 -14.04 39.92
CA VAL A 9 -25.63 -15.43 39.65
C VAL A 9 -25.81 -16.41 40.83
N LEU A 10 -27.02 -17.01 40.98
CA LEU A 10 -27.26 -18.49 41.09
C LEU A 10 -28.75 -18.90 41.23
N VAL A 11 -29.18 -19.89 40.42
CA VAL A 11 -30.32 -20.86 40.59
C VAL A 11 -31.79 -20.38 40.54
N GLY A 12 -32.63 -21.11 39.80
CA GLY A 12 -34.11 -21.10 39.89
C GLY A 12 -34.84 -21.21 38.54
N LEU A 13 -34.83 -22.38 37.87
CA LEU A 13 -35.94 -23.37 37.83
C LEU A 13 -37.28 -22.87 37.24
N ALA A 14 -37.76 -23.59 36.23
CA ALA A 14 -38.96 -23.29 35.46
C ALA A 14 -40.27 -23.60 36.20
N ILE A 15 -41.35 -22.90 35.83
CA ILE A 15 -42.75 -23.37 35.82
C ILE A 15 -43.50 -22.58 34.74
N GLN A 16 -44.16 -23.28 33.81
CA GLN A 16 -45.21 -22.72 32.96
C GLN A 16 -46.51 -22.68 33.75
N LEU A 17 -47.30 -21.61 33.65
CA LEU A 17 -48.73 -21.64 33.95
C LEU A 17 -49.46 -20.65 33.04
N ASN A 18 -50.38 -21.18 32.22
CA ASN A 18 -51.29 -20.38 31.40
C ASN A 18 -52.38 -19.76 32.28
N VAL A 19 -52.74 -18.51 32.00
CA VAL A 19 -54.07 -17.96 32.30
C VAL A 19 -54.50 -17.11 31.10
N GLU A 20 -55.53 -17.54 30.39
CA GLU A 20 -56.23 -16.72 29.41
C GLU A 20 -57.22 -15.79 30.13
N VAL A 21 -57.26 -14.52 29.72
CA VAL A 21 -58.48 -13.69 29.79
C VAL A 21 -58.54 -12.86 28.50
N GLU A 22 -59.68 -12.92 27.82
CA GLU A 22 -59.92 -12.30 26.52
C GLU A 22 -60.18 -10.78 26.60
N GLY A 23 -60.03 -10.11 25.45
CA GLY A 23 -60.95 -9.03 25.08
C GLY A 23 -60.50 -7.59 25.28
N LEU A 24 -59.77 -7.02 24.32
CA LEU A 24 -60.27 -6.00 23.37
C LEU A 24 -59.12 -5.41 22.54
N ALA A 25 -59.29 -5.42 21.21
CA ALA A 25 -58.26 -5.05 20.26
C ALA A 25 -58.36 -3.57 19.81
N ILE A 26 -57.21 -2.88 19.77
CA ILE A 26 -56.93 -1.79 18.83
C ILE A 26 -55.50 -2.00 18.30
N GLU A 27 -55.32 -1.85 17.00
CA GLU A 27 -54.15 -2.31 16.27
C GLU A 27 -52.83 -1.66 16.69
N LYS A 28 -51.81 -2.49 16.95
CA LYS A 28 -50.40 -2.15 16.75
C LYS A 28 -49.80 -3.18 15.81
N SER A 29 -49.54 -2.79 14.57
CA SER A 29 -48.71 -3.55 13.64
C SER A 29 -47.26 -3.59 14.11
N ARG A 30 -46.97 -4.49 15.05
CA ARG A 30 -45.60 -4.96 15.28
C ARG A 30 -45.20 -5.82 14.08
N SER A 31 -44.48 -5.24 13.14
CA SER A 31 -43.71 -6.03 12.18
C SER A 31 -42.67 -6.86 12.96
N PRO A 32 -42.59 -8.19 12.73
CA PRO A 32 -41.50 -8.99 13.25
C PRO A 32 -40.17 -8.61 12.60
N MET A 33 -39.07 -9.04 13.23
CA MET A 33 -37.70 -8.88 12.74
C MET A 33 -37.56 -9.22 11.25
N SER A 34 -36.93 -8.32 10.49
CA SER A 34 -36.55 -8.56 9.10
C SER A 34 -35.51 -9.69 9.01
N SER A 35 -35.99 -10.90 8.78
CA SER A 35 -35.18 -11.94 8.16
C SER A 35 -34.77 -11.49 6.75
N TRP A 36 -33.59 -11.92 6.28
CA TRP A 36 -33.13 -11.65 4.92
C TRP A 36 -34.00 -12.44 3.91
N GLN A 37 -35.16 -11.89 3.55
CA GLN A 37 -36.03 -12.45 2.53
C GLN A 37 -35.66 -11.92 1.14
N SER A 38 -35.12 -12.84 0.32
CA SER A 38 -34.95 -12.79 -1.13
C SER A 38 -34.22 -11.57 -1.73
N SER A 39 -32.95 -11.77 -2.09
CA SER A 39 -32.37 -11.13 -3.27
C SER A 39 -33.05 -11.74 -4.52
N SER A 40 -34.21 -11.22 -4.93
CA SER A 40 -34.80 -11.58 -6.21
C SER A 40 -33.91 -11.09 -7.35
N ILE A 41 -33.72 -11.91 -8.39
CA ILE A 41 -33.04 -11.48 -9.62
C ILE A 41 -33.91 -10.41 -10.27
N ARG A 42 -33.37 -9.20 -10.45
CA ARG A 42 -34.12 -8.08 -11.01
C ARG A 42 -33.87 -7.95 -12.50
N THR A 43 -34.93 -8.10 -13.29
CA THR A 43 -34.90 -7.69 -14.70
C THR A 43 -34.71 -6.17 -14.76
N VAL A 44 -33.66 -5.74 -15.45
CA VAL A 44 -33.40 -4.32 -15.73
C VAL A 44 -33.63 -4.12 -17.21
N GLU A 45 -34.79 -3.55 -17.57
CA GLU A 45 -34.97 -3.00 -18.90
C GLU A 45 -34.06 -1.79 -19.06
N LEU A 46 -33.12 -1.86 -20.01
CA LEU A 46 -32.32 -0.72 -20.42
C LEU A 46 -33.25 0.25 -21.18
N PRO A 47 -33.46 1.50 -20.71
CA PRO A 47 -34.28 2.48 -21.43
C PRO A 47 -33.78 2.70 -22.85
N ASN A 48 -34.62 3.23 -23.75
CA ASN A 48 -34.22 3.49 -25.14
C ASN A 48 -33.04 4.48 -25.29
N PHE A 49 -32.74 5.27 -24.26
CA PHE A 49 -31.56 6.13 -24.16
C PHE A 49 -30.31 5.42 -23.60
N MET A 50 -30.43 4.18 -23.13
CA MET A 50 -29.35 3.26 -22.71
C MET A 50 -29.09 2.15 -23.75
N LYS A 51 -29.35 2.40 -25.04
CA LYS A 51 -28.42 1.81 -26.02
C LYS A 51 -27.05 2.35 -25.65
N VAL A 52 -26.12 1.46 -25.28
CA VAL A 52 -24.75 1.84 -24.92
C VAL A 52 -24.23 2.78 -26.00
N ASP A 53 -23.99 4.04 -25.61
CA ASP A 53 -23.50 5.08 -26.51
C ASP A 53 -22.28 4.51 -27.26
N PRO A 54 -22.19 4.61 -28.60
CA PRO A 54 -21.11 4.00 -29.36
C PRO A 54 -19.70 4.19 -28.78
N LYS A 55 -19.42 5.29 -28.05
CA LYS A 55 -18.15 5.52 -27.36
C LYS A 55 -17.85 4.61 -26.16
N TYR A 56 -18.84 3.95 -25.56
CA TYR A 56 -18.68 3.03 -24.42
C TYR A 56 -18.85 1.55 -24.81
N ARG A 57 -18.73 1.21 -26.09
CA ARG A 57 -18.75 -0.18 -26.55
C ARG A 57 -17.57 -0.96 -25.94
N VAL A 58 -17.80 -2.21 -25.57
CA VAL A 58 -16.73 -3.07 -25.02
C VAL A 58 -15.79 -3.50 -26.14
N ASP A 59 -14.51 -3.13 -26.01
CA ASP A 59 -13.45 -3.49 -26.93
C ASP A 59 -13.28 -5.02 -27.04
N CYS A 60 -13.15 -5.51 -28.27
CA CYS A 60 -12.91 -6.91 -28.59
C CYS A 60 -11.47 -7.19 -29.08
N ASN A 61 -10.63 -6.16 -29.19
CA ASN A 61 -9.20 -6.27 -29.44
C ASN A 61 -8.33 -5.59 -28.34
N PRO A 62 -8.57 -5.86 -27.03
CA PRO A 62 -7.87 -5.22 -25.90
C PRO A 62 -6.38 -5.60 -25.81
N ASP A 63 -5.90 -6.44 -26.71
CA ASP A 63 -4.55 -6.96 -26.84
C ASP A 63 -3.81 -6.41 -28.08
N ILE A 64 -4.42 -5.52 -28.87
CA ILE A 64 -3.85 -5.01 -30.15
C ILE A 64 -3.33 -3.56 -30.03
N ASP A 65 -3.37 -2.96 -28.82
CA ASP A 65 -2.93 -1.58 -28.56
C ASP A 65 -1.53 -1.25 -29.13
N GLU A 66 -1.46 -0.18 -29.93
CA GLU A 66 -0.21 0.44 -30.44
C GLU A 66 0.70 1.00 -29.33
N TYR A 67 0.24 0.96 -28.08
CA TYR A 67 0.82 1.61 -26.91
C TYR A 67 1.64 0.68 -26.01
N ARG A 68 1.93 -0.57 -26.41
CA ARG A 68 2.73 -1.51 -25.59
C ARG A 68 4.20 -1.11 -25.37
N SER A 69 4.77 -0.25 -26.22
CA SER A 69 6.23 -0.13 -26.36
C SER A 69 6.95 0.76 -25.31
N PHE A 70 6.31 1.18 -24.23
CA PHE A 70 6.85 2.26 -23.39
C PHE A 70 8.04 1.90 -22.50
N CYS A 71 8.17 0.64 -22.04
CA CYS A 71 9.24 0.25 -21.11
C CYS A 71 10.58 -0.10 -21.78
N VAL A 72 10.72 0.15 -23.10
CA VAL A 72 11.98 -0.05 -23.85
C VAL A 72 12.36 1.24 -24.56
N LEU A 73 13.35 1.95 -24.01
CA LEU A 73 13.86 3.24 -24.52
C LEU A 73 14.45 3.20 -25.94
N ASN A 74 14.50 2.05 -26.62
CA ASN A 74 15.16 1.89 -27.92
C ASN A 74 14.68 0.69 -28.75
N LEU A 75 13.38 0.58 -29.05
CA LEU A 75 12.91 -0.27 -30.14
C LEU A 75 12.06 0.50 -31.15
N SER A 76 12.43 0.37 -32.43
CA SER A 76 11.73 0.96 -33.56
C SER A 76 10.36 0.31 -33.73
N LYS A 77 9.34 1.14 -34.02
CA LYS A 77 7.99 0.70 -34.40
C LYS A 77 8.04 -0.16 -35.66
N ASN A 78 8.19 -1.48 -35.52
CA ASN A 78 8.25 -2.41 -36.64
C ASN A 78 7.72 -3.81 -36.29
N SER A 79 6.53 -3.86 -35.68
CA SER A 79 5.67 -5.04 -35.77
C SER A 79 4.54 -4.74 -36.77
N THR A 80 4.57 -5.42 -37.91
CA THR A 80 3.44 -5.44 -38.85
C THR A 80 2.29 -6.17 -38.18
N LEU A 81 1.35 -5.41 -37.60
CA LEU A 81 0.09 -5.95 -37.09
C LEU A 81 -0.62 -6.70 -38.22
N THR A 82 -0.80 -8.01 -38.04
CA THR A 82 -1.76 -8.80 -38.80
C THR A 82 -3.11 -8.10 -38.72
N THR A 83 -3.75 -7.92 -39.87
CA THR A 83 -4.87 -6.99 -40.06
C THR A 83 -5.95 -7.13 -38.98
N SER A 84 -6.31 -6.00 -38.34
CA SER A 84 -7.31 -5.87 -37.26
C SER A 84 -8.68 -6.51 -37.54
N ASP A 85 -8.90 -6.84 -38.80
CA ASP A 85 -10.15 -7.24 -39.43
C ASP A 85 -10.37 -8.75 -39.26
N GLU A 86 -9.28 -9.53 -39.37
CA GLU A 86 -9.30 -10.98 -39.19
C GLU A 86 -9.44 -11.35 -37.72
N SER A 87 -8.73 -10.67 -36.81
CA SER A 87 -8.87 -10.87 -35.36
C SER A 87 -10.28 -10.52 -34.87
N CYS A 88 -10.83 -9.39 -35.32
CA CYS A 88 -12.17 -8.97 -34.93
C CYS A 88 -13.25 -9.99 -35.36
N THR A 89 -13.15 -10.47 -36.60
CA THR A 89 -14.12 -11.43 -37.15
C THR A 89 -13.95 -12.82 -36.54
N SER A 90 -12.71 -13.26 -36.28
CA SER A 90 -12.44 -14.60 -35.70
C SER A 90 -12.93 -14.74 -34.27
N ARG A 91 -12.93 -13.66 -33.48
CA ARG A 91 -13.55 -13.59 -32.14
C ARG A 91 -15.09 -13.55 -32.16
N GLY A 92 -15.69 -13.44 -33.35
CA GLY A 92 -17.14 -13.33 -33.53
C GLY A 92 -17.70 -11.94 -33.17
N CYS A 93 -16.86 -10.90 -33.20
CA CYS A 93 -17.23 -9.53 -32.88
C CYS A 93 -17.75 -8.74 -34.08
N THR A 94 -18.21 -7.50 -33.83
CA THR A 94 -18.65 -6.58 -34.88
C THR A 94 -17.63 -5.46 -35.04
N ARG A 95 -17.43 -5.02 -36.28
CA ARG A 95 -16.56 -3.89 -36.63
C ARG A 95 -17.38 -2.68 -37.07
N ASP A 96 -16.95 -1.50 -36.67
CA ASP A 96 -17.46 -0.21 -37.11
C ASP A 96 -16.28 0.73 -37.37
N THR A 97 -16.06 1.08 -38.64
CA THR A 97 -14.93 1.93 -39.08
C THR A 97 -15.27 3.42 -39.11
N ASN A 98 -16.52 3.79 -38.81
CA ASN A 98 -17.02 5.16 -38.92
C ASN A 98 -17.15 5.84 -37.55
N VAL A 99 -16.20 5.58 -36.65
CA VAL A 99 -16.16 6.09 -35.28
C VAL A 99 -15.01 7.06 -35.06
N GLU A 100 -15.14 7.93 -34.06
CA GLU A 100 -14.09 8.88 -33.67
C GLU A 100 -12.87 8.18 -33.05
N SER A 101 -11.72 8.87 -33.05
CA SER A 101 -10.48 8.36 -32.45
C SER A 101 -10.68 8.07 -30.95
N GLY A 102 -10.14 6.94 -30.49
CA GLY A 102 -10.30 6.47 -29.10
C GLY A 102 -11.54 5.58 -28.86
N ILE A 103 -12.46 5.48 -29.81
CA ILE A 103 -13.59 4.53 -29.73
C ILE A 103 -13.15 3.17 -30.31
N PRO A 104 -13.41 2.02 -29.66
CA PRO A 104 -13.09 0.70 -30.19
C PRO A 104 -13.77 0.43 -31.54
N THR A 105 -12.96 0.30 -32.60
CA THR A 105 -13.45 -0.02 -33.95
C THR A 105 -13.89 -1.49 -34.08
N CYS A 106 -13.38 -2.38 -33.22
CA CYS A 106 -13.86 -3.73 -33.03
C CYS A 106 -14.47 -3.88 -31.63
N TYR A 107 -15.70 -4.37 -31.54
CA TYR A 107 -16.41 -4.44 -30.27
C TYR A 107 -17.28 -5.68 -30.11
N ILE A 108 -17.52 -6.06 -28.85
CA ILE A 108 -18.40 -7.16 -28.48
C ILE A 108 -19.86 -6.70 -28.67
N PRO A 109 -20.66 -7.35 -29.52
CA PRO A 109 -22.07 -6.99 -29.69
C PRO A 109 -22.86 -7.15 -28.39
N THR A 110 -23.90 -6.34 -28.17
CA THR A 110 -24.64 -6.33 -26.90
C THR A 110 -25.44 -7.62 -26.68
N GLU A 111 -25.78 -8.33 -27.76
CA GLU A 111 -26.50 -9.60 -27.78
C GLU A 111 -25.60 -10.86 -27.73
N LYS A 112 -24.27 -10.68 -27.68
CA LYS A 112 -23.28 -11.76 -27.55
C LYS A 112 -22.54 -11.68 -26.22
N GLY A 113 -21.91 -12.79 -25.81
CA GLY A 113 -21.11 -12.83 -24.59
C GLY A 113 -21.94 -12.76 -23.30
N GLY A 114 -21.22 -12.77 -22.17
CA GLY A 114 -21.82 -12.82 -20.84
C GLY A 114 -22.40 -14.19 -20.45
N TYR A 115 -23.09 -14.20 -19.32
CA TYR A 115 -23.65 -15.38 -18.66
C TYR A 115 -25.13 -15.17 -18.34
N SER A 116 -25.89 -16.25 -18.16
CA SER A 116 -27.25 -16.22 -17.63
C SER A 116 -27.35 -17.02 -16.33
N VAL A 117 -28.25 -16.63 -15.42
CA VAL A 117 -28.54 -17.42 -14.22
C VAL A 117 -29.33 -18.66 -14.62
N THR A 118 -28.87 -19.83 -14.20
CA THR A 118 -29.55 -21.12 -14.46
C THR A 118 -30.45 -21.56 -13.31
N ASP A 119 -30.02 -21.37 -12.07
CA ASP A 119 -30.75 -21.75 -10.86
C ASP A 119 -31.13 -20.55 -9.99
N GLY A 120 -32.14 -20.70 -9.14
CA GLY A 120 -32.48 -19.70 -8.13
C GLY A 120 -31.37 -19.50 -7.08
N PRO A 121 -31.31 -18.33 -6.40
CA PRO A 121 -30.36 -18.09 -5.33
C PRO A 121 -30.48 -19.13 -4.22
N THR A 122 -29.38 -19.82 -3.92
CA THR A 122 -29.27 -20.78 -2.82
C THR A 122 -28.70 -20.07 -1.60
N GLN A 123 -29.46 -19.98 -0.50
CA GLN A 123 -28.96 -19.47 0.77
C GLN A 123 -28.06 -20.53 1.43
N LEU A 124 -26.78 -20.21 1.60
CA LEU A 124 -25.80 -21.07 2.30
C LEU A 124 -25.77 -20.77 3.80
N SER A 125 -26.02 -19.51 4.19
CA SER A 125 -26.19 -19.09 5.58
C SER A 125 -26.93 -17.75 5.65
N SER A 126 -27.26 -17.27 6.84
CA SER A 126 -27.83 -15.93 7.05
C SER A 126 -26.95 -14.76 6.57
N ALA A 127 -25.70 -15.03 6.17
CA ALA A 127 -24.73 -14.05 5.69
C ALA A 127 -24.11 -14.43 4.33
N MET A 128 -24.62 -15.46 3.63
CA MET A 128 -24.01 -15.96 2.39
C MET A 128 -25.04 -16.58 1.43
N THR A 129 -25.05 -16.09 0.19
CA THR A 129 -25.90 -16.56 -0.92
C THR A 129 -25.03 -17.07 -2.07
N GLN A 130 -25.46 -18.13 -2.76
CA GLN A 130 -24.83 -18.67 -3.96
C GLN A 130 -25.77 -18.61 -5.17
N TYR A 131 -25.21 -18.35 -6.35
CA TYR A 131 -25.87 -18.38 -7.64
C TYR A 131 -25.08 -19.28 -8.61
N THR A 132 -25.79 -20.02 -9.47
CA THR A 132 -25.18 -20.76 -10.59
C THR A 132 -25.38 -19.94 -11.87
N LEU A 133 -24.31 -19.71 -12.63
CA LEU A 133 -24.35 -19.06 -13.92
C LEU A 133 -23.86 -20.02 -15.02
N THR A 134 -24.46 -19.96 -16.20
CA THR A 134 -23.97 -20.66 -17.39
C THR A 134 -23.79 -19.67 -18.54
N ARG A 135 -22.71 -19.83 -19.29
CA ARG A 135 -22.30 -18.96 -20.39
C ARG A 135 -23.36 -18.89 -21.48
N LEU A 136 -23.59 -17.70 -22.02
CA LEU A 136 -24.53 -17.50 -23.13
C LEU A 136 -23.87 -17.87 -24.46
N SER A 137 -23.77 -19.17 -24.74
CA SER A 137 -23.42 -19.66 -26.07
C SER A 137 -24.51 -19.26 -27.09
N THR A 138 -24.11 -18.71 -28.23
CA THR A 138 -24.99 -18.46 -29.38
C THR A 138 -25.32 -19.76 -30.12
N LYS A 139 -25.88 -20.74 -29.42
CA LYS A 139 -26.48 -21.91 -30.07
C LYS A 139 -27.60 -21.43 -31.00
N PRO A 140 -27.55 -21.74 -32.30
CA PRO A 140 -28.69 -21.53 -33.17
C PRO A 140 -29.86 -22.32 -32.60
N ALA A 141 -30.99 -21.66 -32.33
CA ALA A 141 -32.24 -22.38 -32.21
C ALA A 141 -32.43 -23.22 -33.49
N HIS A 142 -32.77 -24.49 -33.34
CA HIS A 142 -32.89 -25.50 -34.42
C HIS A 142 -31.62 -26.21 -34.92
N PHE A 143 -30.86 -26.87 -34.02
CA PHE A 143 -30.17 -28.12 -34.38
C PHE A 143 -30.44 -29.23 -33.36
N ARG A 144 -31.43 -30.09 -33.66
CA ARG A 144 -31.59 -31.40 -33.02
C ARG A 144 -30.80 -32.45 -33.81
N SER A 145 -29.96 -33.21 -33.10
CA SER A 145 -29.39 -34.51 -33.50
C SER A 145 -28.87 -34.68 -34.94
N SER A 146 -27.54 -34.67 -35.11
CA SER A 146 -26.85 -35.70 -35.91
C SER A 146 -25.34 -35.67 -35.64
N PHE A 147 -24.69 -36.82 -35.78
CA PHE A 147 -23.25 -37.00 -35.59
C PHE A 147 -22.49 -36.45 -36.80
N ILE A 148 -22.14 -35.16 -36.79
CA ILE A 148 -21.26 -34.53 -37.79
C ILE A 148 -20.32 -33.56 -37.06
N ASN A 149 -19.01 -33.70 -37.28
CA ASN A 149 -18.03 -32.70 -36.83
C ASN A 149 -18.36 -31.34 -37.46
N PRO A 150 -18.52 -30.25 -36.67
CA PRO A 150 -18.85 -28.94 -37.23
C PRO A 150 -17.76 -28.47 -38.20
N SER A 151 -18.17 -28.01 -39.39
CA SER A 151 -17.26 -27.37 -40.34
C SER A 151 -16.70 -26.06 -39.77
N SER A 152 -15.61 -25.56 -40.35
CA SER A 152 -14.99 -24.29 -39.95
C SER A 152 -15.97 -23.11 -39.91
N ALA A 153 -16.97 -23.10 -40.79
CA ALA A 153 -18.03 -22.09 -40.83
C ALA A 153 -18.94 -22.08 -39.58
N ALA A 154 -19.09 -23.21 -38.87
CA ALA A 154 -19.91 -23.30 -37.67
C ALA A 154 -19.22 -22.75 -36.41
N ARG A 155 -17.88 -22.54 -36.44
CA ARG A 155 -17.16 -21.83 -35.37
C ARG A 155 -17.32 -20.31 -35.47
N ALA A 156 -17.54 -19.78 -36.67
CA ALA A 156 -17.59 -18.35 -36.96
C ALA A 156 -18.81 -17.59 -36.37
N THR A 157 -19.75 -18.29 -35.73
CA THR A 157 -20.97 -17.70 -35.12
C THR A 157 -20.94 -17.65 -33.59
N GLN A 158 -19.97 -18.32 -32.95
CA GLN A 158 -19.83 -18.34 -31.49
C GLN A 158 -18.80 -17.30 -31.02
N PHE A 159 -19.24 -16.34 -30.20
CA PHE A 159 -18.32 -15.38 -29.58
C PHE A 159 -17.40 -16.09 -28.58
N SER A 160 -16.10 -15.81 -28.67
CA SER A 160 -15.05 -16.22 -27.74
C SER A 160 -13.82 -15.32 -27.98
N MET A 161 -13.14 -14.88 -26.92
CA MET A 161 -11.94 -14.04 -27.06
C MET A 161 -10.69 -14.85 -27.38
N PHE A 162 -10.49 -15.95 -26.63
CA PHE A 162 -9.26 -16.75 -26.65
C PHE A 162 -9.50 -18.27 -26.74
N GLY A 163 -10.76 -18.73 -26.76
CA GLY A 163 -11.13 -20.11 -27.07
C GLY A 163 -11.24 -21.05 -25.87
N HIS A 164 -10.96 -20.60 -24.65
CA HIS A 164 -10.92 -21.42 -23.43
C HIS A 164 -11.91 -20.91 -22.36
N ASP A 165 -13.06 -20.41 -22.81
CA ASP A 165 -14.15 -19.94 -21.96
C ASP A 165 -14.66 -21.00 -20.96
N ILE A 166 -14.94 -20.58 -19.73
CA ILE A 166 -15.49 -21.44 -18.68
C ILE A 166 -17.02 -21.45 -18.76
N GLU A 167 -17.61 -22.58 -19.17
CA GLU A 167 -19.06 -22.65 -19.43
C GLU A 167 -19.95 -22.46 -18.19
N ASN A 168 -19.53 -22.92 -17.00
CA ASN A 168 -20.32 -22.85 -15.78
C ASN A 168 -19.56 -22.15 -14.64
N LEU A 169 -20.22 -21.21 -13.97
CA LEU A 169 -19.66 -20.46 -12.83
C LEU A 169 -20.52 -20.58 -11.58
N LYS A 170 -19.86 -20.59 -10.41
CA LYS A 170 -20.47 -20.42 -9.09
C LYS A 170 -20.12 -19.03 -8.56
N VAL A 171 -21.12 -18.19 -8.36
CA VAL A 171 -20.98 -16.89 -7.69
C VAL A 171 -21.43 -17.05 -6.24
N GLN A 172 -20.54 -16.82 -5.29
CA GLN A 172 -20.88 -16.75 -3.86
C GLN A 172 -20.70 -15.31 -3.38
N VAL A 173 -21.77 -14.76 -2.80
CA VAL A 173 -21.80 -13.43 -2.19
C VAL A 173 -21.98 -13.59 -0.69
N SER A 174 -21.11 -12.94 0.09
CA SER A 174 -21.22 -12.92 1.55
C SER A 174 -21.10 -11.50 2.10
N VAL A 175 -21.72 -11.26 3.26
CA VAL A 175 -21.67 -9.99 3.99
C VAL A 175 -20.88 -10.16 5.29
N SER A 176 -20.19 -9.10 5.72
CA SER A 176 -19.53 -9.02 7.02
C SER A 176 -19.92 -7.72 7.71
N GLY A 177 -20.79 -7.83 8.72
CA GLY A 177 -21.41 -6.67 9.36
C GLY A 177 -22.28 -5.87 8.39
N PRO A 178 -22.52 -4.57 8.64
CA PRO A 178 -23.48 -3.78 7.87
C PRO A 178 -22.91 -3.20 6.56
N GLN A 179 -21.58 -3.20 6.35
CA GLN A 179 -20.91 -2.30 5.39
C GLN A 179 -19.93 -2.98 4.42
N MET A 180 -19.75 -4.30 4.50
CA MET A 180 -18.79 -5.03 3.66
C MET A 180 -19.45 -6.21 2.94
N ILE A 181 -19.19 -6.32 1.64
CA ILE A 181 -19.59 -7.44 0.77
C ILE A 181 -18.33 -8.06 0.18
N ARG A 182 -18.32 -9.40 0.04
CA ARG A 182 -17.36 -10.17 -0.78
C ARG A 182 -18.12 -11.00 -1.80
N MET A 183 -17.72 -10.90 -3.07
CA MET A 183 -18.23 -11.66 -4.21
C MET A 183 -17.09 -12.49 -4.81
N THR A 184 -17.13 -13.80 -4.62
CA THR A 184 -16.22 -14.76 -5.28
C THR A 184 -16.92 -15.40 -6.47
N ILE A 185 -16.28 -15.39 -7.64
CA ILE A 185 -16.74 -16.04 -8.86
C ILE A 185 -15.74 -17.14 -9.20
N ARG A 186 -16.19 -18.39 -9.22
CA ARG A 186 -15.36 -19.58 -9.48
C ARG A 186 -15.88 -20.37 -10.67
N ASN A 187 -15.02 -21.16 -11.30
CA ASN A 187 -15.46 -22.28 -12.15
C ASN A 187 -16.33 -23.24 -11.31
N ALA A 188 -17.46 -23.68 -11.86
CA ALA A 188 -18.35 -24.63 -11.20
C ALA A 188 -17.82 -26.07 -11.27
N ASP A 189 -17.07 -26.41 -12.32
CA ASP A 189 -16.74 -27.77 -12.76
C ASP A 189 -15.33 -28.23 -12.34
N SER A 190 -14.41 -27.29 -12.12
CA SER A 190 -13.07 -27.57 -11.59
C SER A 190 -12.56 -26.49 -10.63
N GLN A 191 -11.61 -26.85 -9.77
CA GLN A 191 -10.92 -25.88 -8.92
C GLN A 191 -9.86 -25.11 -9.74
N ARG A 192 -9.82 -23.79 -9.57
CA ARG A 192 -8.78 -22.90 -10.12
C ARG A 192 -7.82 -22.47 -9.03
N TYR A 193 -6.73 -21.81 -9.41
CA TYR A 193 -5.89 -21.11 -8.45
C TYR A 193 -6.70 -20.05 -7.68
N GLU A 194 -6.51 -20.04 -6.36
CA GLU A 194 -6.98 -19.01 -5.44
C GLU A 194 -5.79 -18.59 -4.59
N VAL A 195 -5.67 -17.29 -4.35
CA VAL A 195 -4.53 -16.67 -3.67
C VAL A 195 -4.34 -17.28 -2.27
N PRO A 196 -3.20 -17.89 -1.94
CA PRO A 196 -2.97 -18.59 -0.68
C PRO A 196 -2.68 -17.66 0.52
N VAL A 197 -2.66 -16.34 0.31
CA VAL A 197 -2.46 -15.34 1.36
C VAL A 197 -3.65 -15.36 2.34
N PRO A 198 -3.44 -15.54 3.66
CA PRO A 198 -4.54 -15.54 4.62
C PRO A 198 -5.19 -14.16 4.78
N ILE A 199 -6.52 -14.12 4.71
CA ILE A 199 -7.32 -12.89 4.93
C ILE A 199 -8.33 -13.08 6.07
N ARG A 200 -8.59 -12.01 6.82
CA ARG A 200 -9.45 -12.00 8.02
C ARG A 200 -10.93 -11.80 7.68
N TRP A 201 -11.46 -12.56 6.73
CA TRP A 201 -12.87 -12.50 6.33
C TRP A 201 -13.76 -13.37 7.24
N ASN A 202 -14.74 -12.76 7.91
CA ASN A 202 -15.68 -13.47 8.78
C ASN A 202 -17.15 -13.15 8.42
N PRO A 203 -17.81 -13.96 7.57
CA PRO A 203 -19.20 -13.75 7.18
C PRO A 203 -20.13 -13.62 8.39
N SER A 204 -20.79 -12.48 8.52
CA SER A 204 -21.60 -12.14 9.68
C SER A 204 -22.78 -11.26 9.26
N ALA A 205 -23.99 -11.70 9.60
CA ALA A 205 -25.20 -10.95 9.29
C ALA A 205 -25.25 -9.65 10.12
N PRO A 206 -25.84 -8.54 9.61
CA PRO A 206 -25.88 -7.26 10.33
C PRO A 206 -26.65 -7.27 11.67
N THR A 207 -27.31 -8.38 12.02
CA THR A 207 -28.34 -8.49 13.07
C THR A 207 -27.90 -8.11 14.48
N THR A 208 -26.60 -8.05 14.76
CA THR A 208 -26.02 -7.59 16.05
C THR A 208 -25.30 -6.25 15.97
N SER A 209 -25.09 -5.70 14.77
CA SER A 209 -24.22 -4.53 14.50
C SER A 209 -24.93 -3.30 13.94
N GLY A 210 -26.18 -3.43 13.47
CA GLY A 210 -26.98 -2.33 12.90
C GLY A 210 -27.70 -2.73 11.61
N PRO A 211 -28.52 -1.82 11.03
CA PRO A 211 -29.14 -2.09 9.73
C PRO A 211 -28.08 -2.26 8.63
N ALA A 212 -28.38 -3.08 7.62
CA ALA A 212 -27.53 -3.18 6.44
C ALA A 212 -27.38 -1.79 5.78
N LYS A 213 -26.15 -1.41 5.46
CA LYS A 213 -25.76 -0.16 4.79
C LYS A 213 -25.35 -0.36 3.33
N ILE A 214 -25.13 -1.61 2.94
CA ILE A 214 -24.75 -2.02 1.60
C ILE A 214 -25.59 -3.26 1.22
N GLU A 215 -26.04 -3.36 -0.03
CA GLU A 215 -26.70 -4.55 -0.56
C GLU A 215 -26.12 -4.96 -1.93
N PHE A 216 -26.24 -6.25 -2.24
CA PHE A 216 -25.93 -6.84 -3.53
C PHE A 216 -27.22 -7.15 -4.28
N GLU A 217 -27.28 -6.79 -5.56
CA GLU A 217 -28.34 -7.17 -6.49
C GLU A 217 -27.74 -7.92 -7.68
N MET A 218 -28.31 -9.07 -8.02
CA MET A 218 -28.09 -9.72 -9.31
C MET A 218 -29.10 -9.16 -10.32
N THR A 219 -28.59 -8.51 -11.37
CA THR A 219 -29.40 -7.90 -12.42
C THR A 219 -29.45 -8.79 -13.66
N LYS A 220 -30.47 -8.62 -14.48
CA LYS A 220 -30.63 -9.34 -15.75
C LYS A 220 -31.02 -8.38 -16.87
N THR A 221 -30.25 -8.36 -17.96
CA THR A 221 -30.50 -7.53 -19.15
C THR A 221 -31.64 -8.11 -19.99
N THR A 222 -32.13 -7.33 -20.97
CA THR A 222 -33.09 -7.78 -21.98
C THR A 222 -32.60 -9.03 -22.73
N ASN A 223 -31.30 -9.09 -23.04
CA ASN A 223 -30.61 -10.22 -23.70
C ASN A 223 -30.35 -11.42 -22.77
N GLN A 224 -30.98 -11.45 -21.58
CA GLN A 224 -30.85 -12.48 -20.55
C GLN A 224 -29.47 -12.57 -19.87
N GLN A 225 -28.53 -11.67 -20.21
CA GLN A 225 -27.21 -11.59 -19.58
C GLN A 225 -27.31 -11.09 -18.14
N VAL A 226 -26.37 -11.47 -17.29
CA VAL A 226 -26.35 -11.09 -15.87
C VAL A 226 -25.35 -9.98 -15.58
N GLY A 227 -25.78 -9.05 -14.72
CA GLY A 227 -24.92 -8.05 -14.12
C GLY A 227 -24.85 -8.21 -12.60
N PHE A 228 -23.80 -7.61 -12.03
CA PHE A 228 -23.57 -7.53 -10.59
C PHE A 228 -23.69 -6.07 -10.19
N ARG A 229 -24.55 -5.78 -9.21
CA ARG A 229 -24.71 -4.43 -8.67
C ARG A 229 -24.52 -4.44 -7.15
N VAL A 230 -23.77 -3.46 -6.65
CA VAL A 230 -23.63 -3.18 -5.22
C VAL A 230 -24.03 -1.74 -4.98
N LYS A 231 -24.91 -1.49 -4.01
CA LYS A 231 -25.42 -0.14 -3.71
C LYS A 231 -25.53 0.14 -2.21
N ARG A 232 -25.54 1.43 -1.86
CA ARG A 232 -25.91 1.93 -0.53
C ARG A 232 -27.41 1.75 -0.31
N THR A 233 -27.80 1.30 0.89
CA THR A 233 -29.21 1.12 1.25
C THR A 233 -29.89 2.40 1.72
N ASP A 234 -29.11 3.40 2.15
CA ASP A 234 -29.59 4.68 2.69
C ASP A 234 -29.64 5.79 1.64
N SER A 235 -28.57 6.02 0.88
CA SER A 235 -28.58 7.01 -0.21
C SER A 235 -29.07 6.45 -1.56
N GLY A 236 -29.11 5.12 -1.72
CA GLY A 236 -29.41 4.46 -2.98
C GLY A 236 -28.28 4.53 -4.03
N SER A 237 -27.14 5.16 -3.69
CA SER A 237 -25.99 5.29 -4.58
C SER A 237 -25.45 3.93 -5.01
N ILE A 238 -25.23 3.76 -6.31
CA ILE A 238 -24.74 2.52 -6.90
C ILE A 238 -23.21 2.59 -6.98
N LEU A 239 -22.54 1.77 -6.18
CA LEU A 239 -21.08 1.81 -5.96
C LEU A 239 -20.32 0.99 -7.03
N PHE A 240 -20.94 -0.10 -7.47
CA PHE A 240 -20.40 -1.02 -8.47
C PHE A 240 -21.57 -1.51 -9.32
N ASP A 241 -21.48 -1.43 -10.64
CA ASP A 241 -22.52 -1.89 -11.55
C ASP A 241 -21.95 -2.36 -12.89
N THR A 242 -22.02 -3.67 -13.13
CA THR A 242 -21.60 -4.29 -14.39
C THR A 242 -22.75 -4.48 -15.39
N THR A 243 -23.99 -4.10 -15.05
CA THR A 243 -25.20 -4.40 -15.84
C THR A 243 -25.13 -3.86 -17.28
N LEU A 244 -24.53 -2.68 -17.46
CA LEU A 244 -24.37 -2.06 -18.79
C LEU A 244 -23.32 -2.75 -19.67
N PHE A 245 -22.42 -3.52 -19.06
CA PHE A 245 -21.30 -4.19 -19.72
C PHE A 245 -21.36 -5.72 -19.53
N ALA A 246 -22.56 -6.27 -19.29
CA ALA A 246 -22.78 -7.70 -19.05
C ALA A 246 -22.34 -8.60 -20.23
N ASN A 247 -22.33 -8.05 -21.45
CA ASN A 247 -21.74 -8.68 -22.64
C ASN A 247 -20.20 -8.77 -22.58
N GLY A 248 -19.56 -7.82 -21.88
CA GLY A 248 -18.12 -7.74 -21.66
C GLY A 248 -17.60 -8.47 -20.42
N PHE A 249 -18.48 -9.10 -19.65
CA PHE A 249 -18.09 -10.00 -18.55
C PHE A 249 -17.62 -11.34 -19.12
N ILE A 250 -16.32 -11.60 -19.00
CA ILE A 250 -15.63 -12.72 -19.65
C ILE A 250 -14.85 -13.49 -18.59
N TYR A 251 -14.89 -14.82 -18.70
CA TYR A 251 -14.23 -15.73 -17.78
C TYR A 251 -13.69 -16.92 -18.60
N ASP A 252 -12.46 -16.76 -19.08
CA ASP A 252 -11.65 -17.75 -19.80
C ASP A 252 -10.60 -18.33 -18.82
N ASP A 253 -9.90 -19.39 -19.22
CA ASP A 253 -8.81 -19.99 -18.45
C ASP A 253 -7.64 -19.02 -18.25
N GLN A 254 -7.28 -18.25 -19.27
CA GLN A 254 -6.20 -17.26 -19.21
C GLN A 254 -6.66 -15.81 -19.53
N PHE A 255 -7.96 -15.52 -19.40
CA PHE A 255 -8.49 -14.15 -19.52
C PHE A 255 -9.80 -13.93 -18.75
N LEU A 256 -9.72 -13.19 -17.64
CA LEU A 256 -10.87 -12.80 -16.83
C LEU A 256 -11.03 -11.28 -16.96
N GLN A 257 -12.23 -10.81 -17.35
CA GLN A 257 -12.53 -9.39 -17.50
C GLN A 257 -13.83 -9.01 -16.77
N ILE A 258 -13.78 -7.90 -16.03
CA ILE A 258 -14.95 -7.25 -15.45
C ILE A 258 -14.90 -5.74 -15.72
N ILE A 259 -16.04 -5.18 -16.14
CA ILE A 259 -16.20 -3.75 -16.42
C ILE A 259 -17.38 -3.25 -15.60
N THR A 260 -17.20 -2.12 -14.92
CA THR A 260 -18.16 -1.57 -13.96
C THR A 260 -18.25 -0.06 -14.10
N THR A 261 -19.43 0.53 -13.86
CA THR A 261 -19.54 1.97 -13.64
C THR A 261 -19.31 2.31 -12.17
N ILE A 262 -18.66 3.43 -11.91
CA ILE A 262 -18.48 4.00 -10.58
C ILE A 262 -19.17 5.37 -10.49
N PRO A 263 -19.78 5.73 -9.33
CA PRO A 263 -20.68 6.88 -9.19
C PRO A 263 -19.97 8.26 -9.18
N SER A 264 -18.67 8.30 -9.43
CA SER A 264 -17.84 9.50 -9.33
C SER A 264 -16.56 9.34 -10.14
N ARG A 265 -16.01 10.47 -10.61
CA ARG A 265 -14.70 10.57 -11.27
C ARG A 265 -13.51 10.59 -10.31
N ASN A 266 -13.75 10.66 -8.99
CA ASN A 266 -12.69 10.78 -7.99
C ASN A 266 -12.22 9.42 -7.46
N ALA A 267 -11.46 8.68 -8.28
CA ALA A 267 -10.82 7.42 -7.91
C ALA A 267 -9.35 7.62 -7.49
N TYR A 268 -8.89 6.78 -6.56
CA TYR A 268 -7.54 6.81 -5.96
C TYR A 268 -7.06 5.37 -5.69
N GLY A 269 -5.76 5.08 -5.84
CA GLY A 269 -5.20 3.74 -5.61
C GLY A 269 -4.95 2.94 -6.89
N PHE A 270 -4.97 1.61 -6.78
CA PHE A 270 -4.16 0.67 -7.57
C PHE A 270 -2.66 0.96 -7.50
N GLY A 271 -1.85 -0.08 -7.69
CA GLY A 271 -0.39 0.05 -7.70
C GLY A 271 0.30 -1.31 -7.80
N GLU A 272 1.64 -1.36 -7.84
CA GLU A 272 2.53 -0.20 -7.80
C GLU A 272 2.86 0.34 -9.20
N ASN A 273 2.65 1.65 -9.39
CA ASN A 273 2.83 2.35 -10.66
C ASN A 273 3.23 3.81 -10.41
N THR A 274 3.99 4.44 -11.32
CA THR A 274 4.27 5.88 -11.27
C THR A 274 3.05 6.68 -11.77
N HIS A 275 2.09 6.97 -10.89
CA HIS A 275 0.94 7.80 -11.25
C HIS A 275 1.31 9.29 -11.44
N PRO A 276 0.77 9.96 -12.48
CA PRO A 276 1.01 11.40 -12.71
C PRO A 276 0.32 12.30 -11.67
N SER A 277 -0.76 11.81 -11.05
CA SER A 277 -1.51 12.46 -9.99
C SER A 277 -2.16 11.45 -9.06
N PHE A 278 -2.35 11.81 -7.78
CA PHE A 278 -2.95 10.92 -6.78
C PHE A 278 -4.43 10.58 -7.08
N ARG A 279 -5.18 11.55 -7.62
CA ARG A 279 -6.48 11.27 -8.24
C ARG A 279 -6.25 10.77 -9.65
N HIS A 280 -6.88 9.66 -10.03
CA HIS A 280 -6.79 9.10 -11.38
C HIS A 280 -7.18 10.11 -12.46
N GLU A 281 -6.34 10.23 -13.48
CA GLU A 281 -6.68 10.94 -14.71
C GLU A 281 -7.53 10.02 -15.60
N LEU A 282 -8.73 10.48 -15.93
CA LEU A 282 -9.62 9.80 -16.88
C LEU A 282 -9.30 10.26 -18.31
N ASN A 283 -9.59 9.42 -19.30
CA ASN A 283 -9.54 9.75 -20.73
C ASN A 283 -8.14 10.12 -21.29
N LYS A 284 -7.20 9.16 -21.21
CA LYS A 284 -5.88 9.24 -21.87
C LYS A 284 -5.49 7.99 -22.67
N SER A 285 -6.40 7.02 -22.85
CA SER A 285 -6.09 5.64 -23.27
C SER A 285 -5.10 4.89 -22.36
N ASN A 286 -4.62 5.50 -21.27
CA ASN A 286 -3.71 4.92 -20.31
C ASN A 286 -4.26 3.62 -19.73
N ARG A 287 -3.43 2.58 -19.78
CA ARG A 287 -3.67 1.26 -19.21
C ARG A 287 -2.46 0.92 -18.35
N TYR A 288 -2.71 0.50 -17.12
CA TYR A 288 -1.68 0.29 -16.11
C TYR A 288 -1.48 -1.21 -15.89
N GLY A 289 -0.25 -1.69 -16.03
CA GLY A 289 0.09 -3.07 -15.73
C GLY A 289 0.32 -3.25 -14.23
N ILE A 290 0.01 -4.42 -13.68
CA ILE A 290 0.43 -4.79 -12.34
C ILE A 290 0.96 -6.22 -12.36
N PHE A 291 2.26 -6.33 -12.09
CA PHE A 291 3.03 -7.55 -11.92
C PHE A 291 4.36 -7.13 -11.30
N ALA A 292 4.76 -7.71 -10.18
CA ALA A 292 5.93 -7.30 -9.42
C ALA A 292 7.19 -7.22 -10.31
N ARG A 293 7.88 -6.09 -10.33
CA ARG A 293 8.97 -5.91 -11.30
C ARG A 293 10.09 -5.01 -10.78
N ASP A 294 11.31 -5.51 -10.88
CA ASP A 294 12.53 -4.69 -10.94
C ASP A 294 12.41 -3.76 -12.16
N GLN A 295 11.91 -2.56 -11.93
CA GLN A 295 11.80 -1.48 -12.90
C GLN A 295 11.91 -0.15 -12.14
N PRO A 296 12.93 0.67 -12.40
CA PRO A 296 13.00 2.02 -11.86
C PRO A 296 11.76 2.84 -12.23
N PRO A 297 11.21 3.68 -11.33
CA PRO A 297 9.96 4.43 -11.55
C PRO A 297 10.15 5.64 -12.48
N GLN A 298 10.60 5.40 -13.71
CA GLN A 298 10.97 6.45 -14.69
C GLN A 298 9.87 6.72 -15.73
N GLY A 299 9.12 5.69 -16.14
CA GLY A 299 8.03 5.81 -17.09
C GLY A 299 6.67 6.11 -16.45
N PHE A 300 5.66 6.34 -17.28
CA PHE A 300 4.26 6.38 -16.88
C PHE A 300 3.62 5.02 -17.17
N ASN A 301 2.75 4.56 -16.26
CA ASN A 301 1.98 3.31 -16.36
C ASN A 301 2.80 2.00 -16.31
N GLU A 302 4.12 2.07 -16.11
CA GLU A 302 4.97 0.89 -15.89
C GLU A 302 4.54 0.13 -14.62
N ASN A 303 4.55 -1.20 -14.66
CA ASN A 303 4.43 -2.02 -13.45
C ASN A 303 5.77 -2.00 -12.70
N LEU A 304 5.69 -1.73 -11.40
CA LEU A 304 6.83 -1.64 -10.48
C LEU A 304 6.80 -2.81 -9.49
N TYR A 305 7.41 -2.64 -8.33
CA TYR A 305 7.76 -3.70 -7.38
C TYR A 305 6.54 -4.36 -6.71
N GLY A 306 5.57 -3.56 -6.26
CA GLY A 306 4.38 -4.02 -5.54
C GLY A 306 3.17 -4.37 -6.43
N THR A 307 2.25 -5.16 -5.87
CA THR A 307 0.97 -5.55 -6.48
C THR A 307 -0.19 -5.26 -5.52
N HIS A 308 -0.89 -4.15 -5.74
CA HIS A 308 -1.94 -3.61 -4.86
C HIS A 308 -3.27 -3.38 -5.59
N PRO A 309 -4.08 -4.43 -5.82
CA PRO A 309 -5.35 -4.34 -6.56
C PRO A 309 -6.52 -3.76 -5.74
N PHE A 310 -6.32 -2.59 -5.11
CA PHE A 310 -7.30 -1.87 -4.31
C PHE A 310 -7.47 -0.42 -4.78
N TYR A 311 -8.71 0.04 -4.94
CA TYR A 311 -9.02 1.46 -5.18
C TYR A 311 -10.11 1.98 -4.25
N MET A 312 -10.07 3.28 -3.98
CA MET A 312 -11.07 4.05 -3.24
C MET A 312 -11.70 5.10 -4.15
N VAL A 313 -12.98 5.38 -3.96
CA VAL A 313 -13.72 6.44 -4.67
C VAL A 313 -14.38 7.37 -3.65
N ILE A 314 -14.31 8.69 -3.89
CA ILE A 314 -15.07 9.70 -3.15
C ILE A 314 -16.27 10.13 -3.99
N GLU A 315 -17.47 9.90 -3.46
CA GLU A 315 -18.75 10.25 -4.06
C GLU A 315 -19.01 11.78 -3.99
N PRO A 316 -19.90 12.35 -4.82
CA PRO A 316 -20.10 13.81 -4.87
C PRO A 316 -20.58 14.45 -3.56
N ASN A 317 -21.17 13.65 -2.65
CA ASN A 317 -21.61 14.07 -1.32
C ASN A 317 -20.50 13.99 -0.25
N GLY A 318 -19.30 13.53 -0.61
CA GLY A 318 -18.19 13.28 0.32
C GLY A 318 -18.27 11.96 1.09
N GLU A 319 -19.24 11.10 0.79
CA GLU A 319 -19.15 9.68 1.18
C GLU A 319 -18.07 8.99 0.33
N ALA A 320 -17.56 7.87 0.80
CA ALA A 320 -16.54 7.09 0.12
C ALA A 320 -16.82 5.60 0.19
N PHE A 321 -16.38 4.90 -0.84
CA PHE A 321 -16.33 3.44 -0.87
C PHE A 321 -14.98 2.96 -1.42
N GLY A 322 -14.68 1.68 -1.24
CA GLY A 322 -13.50 1.05 -1.82
C GLY A 322 -13.80 -0.32 -2.38
N VAL A 323 -12.98 -0.77 -3.31
CA VAL A 323 -13.05 -2.08 -3.95
C VAL A 323 -11.67 -2.72 -3.95
N PHE A 324 -11.60 -3.98 -3.54
CA PHE A 324 -10.38 -4.80 -3.55
C PHE A 324 -10.62 -6.04 -4.41
N ILE A 325 -9.73 -6.35 -5.34
CA ILE A 325 -9.81 -7.53 -6.19
C ILE A 325 -8.65 -8.47 -5.82
N PHE A 326 -8.96 -9.54 -5.08
CA PHE A 326 -7.95 -10.43 -4.51
C PHE A 326 -7.47 -11.46 -5.54
N ASN A 327 -6.52 -11.04 -6.37
CA ASN A 327 -5.87 -11.84 -7.40
C ASN A 327 -4.36 -11.52 -7.45
N SER A 328 -3.52 -12.50 -7.78
CA SER A 328 -2.05 -12.36 -7.84
C SER A 328 -1.44 -12.75 -9.19
N ASN A 329 -2.24 -13.10 -10.19
CA ASN A 329 -1.75 -13.25 -11.57
C ASN A 329 -1.40 -11.86 -12.16
N ALA A 330 -0.71 -11.83 -13.30
CA ALA A 330 -0.52 -10.58 -14.03
C ALA A 330 -1.87 -9.98 -14.45
N GLN A 331 -2.00 -8.66 -14.28
CA GLN A 331 -3.28 -7.96 -14.45
C GLN A 331 -3.06 -6.57 -15.06
N ASP A 332 -4.11 -6.00 -15.62
CA ASP A 332 -4.16 -4.58 -15.97
C ASP A 332 -5.51 -3.95 -15.69
N TYR A 333 -5.47 -2.63 -15.54
CA TYR A 333 -6.66 -1.83 -15.27
C TYR A 333 -6.66 -0.50 -16.03
N LYS A 334 -7.86 0.08 -16.13
CA LYS A 334 -8.10 1.37 -16.75
C LYS A 334 -9.31 2.06 -16.12
N PHE A 335 -9.18 3.38 -15.89
CA PHE A 335 -10.30 4.27 -15.58
C PHE A 335 -10.58 5.18 -16.78
N ASP A 336 -11.84 5.27 -17.18
CA ASP A 336 -12.34 6.08 -18.30
C ASP A 336 -13.48 6.99 -17.84
N GLU A 337 -13.75 8.06 -18.59
CA GLU A 337 -14.94 8.88 -18.38
C GLU A 337 -16.21 8.09 -18.73
N PHE A 338 -17.26 8.25 -17.93
CA PHE A 338 -18.58 7.67 -18.23
C PHE A 338 -19.67 8.68 -17.91
N GLY A 339 -20.27 9.29 -18.93
CA GLY A 339 -21.17 10.43 -18.74
C GLY A 339 -20.44 11.66 -18.20
N GLU A 340 -21.18 12.60 -17.63
CA GLU A 340 -20.64 13.90 -17.17
C GLU A 340 -19.96 13.82 -15.80
N ASP A 341 -20.48 12.98 -14.89
CA ASP A 341 -20.14 12.96 -13.46
C ASP A 341 -19.54 11.63 -12.97
N LYS A 342 -19.61 10.57 -13.78
CA LYS A 342 -19.20 9.21 -13.44
C LYS A 342 -17.96 8.77 -14.23
N ALA A 343 -17.47 7.58 -13.89
CA ALA A 343 -16.37 6.92 -14.57
C ALA A 343 -16.69 5.44 -14.83
N MET A 344 -16.01 4.86 -15.80
CA MET A 344 -15.98 3.43 -16.10
C MET A 344 -14.65 2.87 -15.59
N PHE A 345 -14.70 1.71 -14.95
CA PHE A 345 -13.51 0.97 -14.52
C PHE A 345 -13.49 -0.39 -15.23
N THR A 346 -12.37 -0.68 -15.89
CA THR A 346 -12.08 -1.97 -16.54
C THR A 346 -10.95 -2.66 -15.79
N TYR A 347 -11.14 -3.93 -15.45
CA TYR A 347 -10.13 -4.80 -14.84
C TYR A 347 -9.98 -6.08 -15.65
N ARG A 348 -8.73 -6.51 -15.86
CA ARG A 348 -8.36 -7.73 -16.58
C ARG A 348 -7.25 -8.48 -15.85
N THR A 349 -7.31 -9.80 -15.83
CA THR A 349 -6.25 -10.66 -15.31
C THR A 349 -6.15 -11.95 -16.13
N ILE A 350 -4.96 -12.55 -16.17
CA ILE A 350 -4.65 -13.74 -16.98
C ILE A 350 -4.82 -15.07 -16.24
N GLY A 351 -5.45 -15.08 -15.07
CA GLY A 351 -5.75 -16.32 -14.37
C GLY A 351 -6.32 -16.14 -12.96
N GLY A 352 -6.21 -17.19 -12.15
CA GLY A 352 -6.85 -17.26 -10.84
C GLY A 352 -8.38 -17.16 -10.89
N ILE A 353 -8.98 -16.41 -9.97
CA ILE A 353 -10.41 -16.13 -9.89
C ILE A 353 -10.71 -14.64 -9.72
N LEU A 354 -11.97 -14.24 -9.87
CA LEU A 354 -12.44 -12.93 -9.41
C LEU A 354 -12.97 -13.05 -7.98
N ASP A 355 -12.25 -12.49 -7.02
CA ASP A 355 -12.65 -12.37 -5.61
C ASP A 355 -12.68 -10.89 -5.21
N VAL A 356 -13.89 -10.31 -5.23
CA VAL A 356 -14.10 -8.86 -5.17
C VAL A 356 -14.73 -8.48 -3.83
N PHE A 357 -14.08 -7.59 -3.09
CA PHE A 357 -14.60 -6.99 -1.86
C PHE A 357 -15.06 -5.56 -2.13
N VAL A 358 -16.16 -5.16 -1.50
CA VAL A 358 -16.68 -3.78 -1.54
C VAL A 358 -16.92 -3.27 -0.12
N PHE A 359 -16.39 -2.07 0.15
CA PHE A 359 -16.36 -1.42 1.46
C PHE A 359 -17.11 -0.09 1.40
N SER A 360 -18.20 0.12 2.15
CA SER A 360 -19.04 1.32 1.97
C SER A 360 -18.74 2.53 2.87
N GLY A 361 -17.65 2.56 3.64
CA GLY A 361 -17.30 3.76 4.42
C GLY A 361 -18.33 4.07 5.53
N PRO A 362 -18.81 5.33 5.72
CA PRO A 362 -18.94 6.36 4.69
C PRO A 362 -17.75 7.33 4.54
N THR A 363 -16.80 7.41 5.47
CA THR A 363 -15.62 8.29 5.29
C THR A 363 -14.46 7.56 4.60
N PRO A 364 -13.57 8.25 3.87
CA PRO A 364 -12.35 7.67 3.31
C PRO A 364 -11.54 6.84 4.33
N GLU A 365 -11.33 7.38 5.53
CA GLU A 365 -10.58 6.67 6.59
C GLU A 365 -11.29 5.38 7.02
N LEU A 366 -12.64 5.36 7.05
CA LEU A 366 -13.37 4.15 7.41
C LEU A 366 -13.31 3.09 6.30
N VAL A 367 -13.27 3.48 5.02
CA VAL A 367 -13.00 2.55 3.91
C VAL A 367 -11.63 1.88 4.10
N ILE A 368 -10.58 2.65 4.40
CA ILE A 368 -9.24 2.11 4.62
C ILE A 368 -9.17 1.22 5.86
N ARG A 369 -9.87 1.59 6.95
CA ARG A 369 -10.01 0.73 8.14
C ARG A 369 -10.77 -0.57 7.86
N GLN A 370 -11.80 -0.53 7.02
CA GLN A 370 -12.55 -1.72 6.58
C GLN A 370 -11.64 -2.65 5.75
N TYR A 371 -10.89 -2.11 4.79
CA TYR A 371 -9.89 -2.87 4.01
C TYR A 371 -8.81 -3.51 4.90
N GLN A 372 -8.16 -2.71 5.76
CA GLN A 372 -7.12 -3.18 6.68
C GLN A 372 -7.65 -4.18 7.73
N SER A 373 -8.94 -4.15 8.07
CA SER A 373 -9.52 -5.16 8.95
C SER A 373 -9.47 -6.58 8.35
N ILE A 374 -9.48 -6.69 7.01
CA ILE A 374 -9.38 -7.96 6.26
C ILE A 374 -7.92 -8.32 6.00
N ILE A 375 -7.12 -7.38 5.49
CA ILE A 375 -5.71 -7.66 5.12
C ILE A 375 -4.74 -7.64 6.33
N GLY A 376 -5.21 -7.23 7.51
CA GLY A 376 -4.38 -7.02 8.69
C GLY A 376 -3.88 -5.58 8.79
N ASN A 377 -3.97 -5.03 10.00
CA ASN A 377 -3.46 -3.69 10.30
C ASN A 377 -1.92 -3.65 10.19
N PRO A 378 -1.34 -2.48 9.88
CA PRO A 378 0.11 -2.30 9.89
C PRO A 378 0.77 -2.69 11.22
N TYR A 379 2.01 -3.19 11.18
CA TYR A 379 2.80 -3.32 12.40
C TYR A 379 3.23 -1.94 12.93
N LEU A 380 3.65 -1.90 14.19
CA LEU A 380 4.26 -0.72 14.81
C LEU A 380 5.79 -0.85 14.74
N PRO A 381 6.50 -0.03 13.95
CA PRO A 381 7.97 0.00 13.95
C PRO A 381 8.54 0.38 15.33
N PRO A 382 9.82 0.06 15.60
CA PRO A 382 10.51 0.60 16.76
C PRO A 382 10.71 2.11 16.60
N TYR A 383 10.76 2.84 17.71
CA TYR A 383 10.79 4.30 17.72
C TYR A 383 11.99 4.88 16.96
N TRP A 384 13.14 4.19 16.99
CA TRP A 384 14.36 4.58 16.28
C TRP A 384 14.22 4.52 14.75
N ALA A 385 13.30 3.70 14.22
CA ALA A 385 13.04 3.64 12.79
C ALA A 385 12.43 4.96 12.25
N PHE A 386 11.85 5.79 13.13
CA PHE A 386 11.39 7.13 12.76
C PHE A 386 12.50 8.18 12.73
N GLY A 387 13.74 7.86 13.12
CA GLY A 387 14.89 8.75 12.95
C GLY A 387 15.27 8.95 11.47
N PHE A 388 16.30 9.77 11.24
CA PHE A 388 16.93 9.90 9.91
C PHE A 388 17.89 8.73 9.67
N GLN A 389 18.01 8.34 8.41
CA GLN A 389 18.71 7.14 7.97
C GLN A 389 19.59 7.43 6.76
N LEU A 390 20.81 6.90 6.75
CA LEU A 390 21.79 7.11 5.69
C LEU A 390 22.22 5.79 5.05
N CYS A 391 22.24 5.75 3.72
CA CYS A 391 22.66 4.62 2.91
C CYS A 391 23.35 5.12 1.62
N ARG A 392 24.11 4.26 0.96
CA ARG A 392 24.34 4.30 -0.50
C ARG A 392 24.70 2.90 -0.98
N TYR A 393 24.42 2.63 -2.24
CA TYR A 393 25.15 1.62 -3.00
C TYR A 393 26.54 2.20 -3.34
N GLY A 394 27.60 1.45 -3.05
CA GLY A 394 28.96 1.85 -3.40
C GLY A 394 29.60 2.82 -2.41
N TYR A 395 29.69 2.44 -1.13
CA TYR A 395 30.77 2.95 -0.29
C TYR A 395 32.13 2.34 -0.72
N ASP A 396 32.14 1.12 -1.26
CA ASP A 396 33.26 0.22 -1.63
C ASP A 396 34.10 -0.28 -0.47
N LYS A 397 34.22 0.51 0.60
CA LYS A 397 35.06 0.21 1.75
C LYS A 397 34.60 0.94 3.01
N LEU A 398 34.95 0.38 4.17
CA LEU A 398 34.52 0.89 5.47
C LEU A 398 35.01 2.32 5.76
N ASP A 399 36.16 2.74 5.24
CA ASP A 399 36.66 4.12 5.41
C ASP A 399 35.70 5.15 4.80
N ASN A 400 35.16 4.87 3.61
CA ASN A 400 34.24 5.78 2.91
C ASN A 400 32.88 5.83 3.62
N MET A 401 32.41 4.67 4.10
CA MET A 401 31.22 4.55 4.94
C MET A 401 31.37 5.37 6.24
N LYS A 402 32.49 5.19 6.96
CA LYS A 402 32.83 5.99 8.15
C LYS A 402 32.92 7.49 7.83
N ALA A 403 33.50 7.88 6.70
CA ALA A 403 33.60 9.28 6.28
C ALA A 403 32.23 9.95 6.13
N ALA A 404 31.26 9.31 5.46
CA ALA A 404 29.90 9.84 5.30
C ALA A 404 29.16 10.02 6.65
N MET A 405 29.30 9.05 7.56
CA MET A 405 28.77 9.15 8.91
C MET A 405 29.43 10.29 9.71
N PHE A 406 30.76 10.38 9.68
CA PHE A 406 31.48 11.44 10.41
C PHE A 406 31.20 12.83 9.83
N ARG A 407 31.02 13.00 8.51
CA ARG A 407 30.55 14.27 7.93
C ARG A 407 29.17 14.66 8.48
N THR A 408 28.23 13.72 8.47
CA THR A 408 26.86 13.93 8.97
C THR A 408 26.84 14.31 10.46
N LEU A 409 27.64 13.63 11.28
CA LEU A 409 27.76 13.91 12.72
C LEU A 409 28.50 15.23 13.01
N ASN A 410 29.58 15.53 12.30
CA ASN A 410 30.30 16.82 12.41
C ASN A 410 29.42 17.99 11.95
N ALA A 411 28.54 17.76 10.97
CA ALA A 411 27.48 18.68 10.57
C ALA A 411 26.34 18.79 11.60
N SER A 412 26.42 18.09 12.74
CA SER A 412 25.40 18.06 13.81
C SER A 412 23.99 17.73 13.29
N ILE A 413 23.88 16.85 12.29
CA ILE A 413 22.61 16.38 11.75
C ILE A 413 22.18 15.14 12.54
N PRO A 414 20.99 15.13 13.18
CA PRO A 414 20.50 13.95 13.88
C PRO A 414 20.38 12.74 12.95
N ILE A 415 20.80 11.56 13.41
CA ILE A 415 20.80 10.32 12.65
C ILE A 415 20.67 9.11 13.58
N ASP A 416 19.79 8.17 13.22
CA ASP A 416 19.58 6.93 14.00
C ASP A 416 20.15 5.71 13.29
N VAL A 417 20.17 5.66 11.95
CA VAL A 417 20.46 4.42 11.21
C VAL A 417 21.51 4.64 10.12
N HIS A 418 22.45 3.70 10.02
CA HIS A 418 23.35 3.53 8.89
C HIS A 418 23.09 2.17 8.23
N TYR A 419 23.15 2.11 6.91
CA TYR A 419 22.94 0.90 6.13
C TYR A 419 24.25 0.36 5.55
N GLY A 420 24.32 -0.97 5.41
CA GLY A 420 25.24 -1.64 4.50
C GLY A 420 24.46 -2.16 3.29
N ASP A 421 24.93 -1.80 2.10
CA ASP A 421 24.45 -2.26 0.79
C ASP A 421 25.39 -3.35 0.23
N ILE A 422 25.09 -3.97 -0.91
CA ILE A 422 25.75 -5.17 -1.44
C ILE A 422 27.28 -5.04 -1.64
N ASP A 423 27.83 -3.81 -1.63
CA ASP A 423 29.27 -3.59 -1.74
C ASP A 423 30.08 -4.04 -0.51
N TYR A 424 29.45 -4.21 0.66
CA TYR A 424 30.15 -4.75 1.83
C TYR A 424 30.18 -6.28 1.90
N PHE A 425 29.38 -6.99 1.11
CA PHE A 425 29.38 -8.45 1.02
C PHE A 425 30.66 -8.99 0.35
N ARG A 426 31.12 -10.19 0.75
CA ARG A 426 32.21 -10.89 0.04
C ARG A 426 31.66 -11.38 -1.31
N LYS A 427 32.13 -10.84 -2.43
CA LYS A 427 31.65 -11.18 -3.79
C LYS A 427 30.13 -11.00 -3.98
N ARG A 428 29.47 -10.11 -3.22
CA ARG A 428 28.00 -9.95 -3.19
C ARG A 428 27.25 -11.22 -2.77
N LEU A 429 27.89 -12.08 -1.97
CA LEU A 429 27.27 -13.26 -1.38
C LEU A 429 26.56 -12.88 -0.08
N ASP A 430 25.26 -13.16 -0.02
CA ASP A 430 24.42 -12.96 1.15
C ASP A 430 24.98 -13.66 2.40
N PHE A 431 24.68 -13.13 3.60
CA PHE A 431 25.22 -13.62 4.88
C PHE A 431 26.77 -13.66 4.99
N THR A 432 27.48 -12.91 4.16
CA THR A 432 28.94 -12.74 4.25
C THR A 432 29.33 -11.27 4.39
N TRP A 433 30.61 -10.98 4.60
CA TRP A 433 31.17 -9.63 4.44
C TRP A 433 32.62 -9.67 3.97
N ASN A 434 33.04 -8.62 3.26
CA ASN A 434 34.38 -8.48 2.71
C ASN A 434 35.37 -8.06 3.81
N THR A 435 36.12 -9.04 4.32
CA THR A 435 37.09 -8.84 5.40
C THR A 435 38.33 -8.02 5.03
N GLU A 436 38.50 -7.68 3.75
CA GLU A 436 39.60 -6.82 3.28
C GLU A 436 39.15 -5.36 3.21
N ASP A 437 38.19 -5.02 2.35
CA ASP A 437 37.74 -3.63 2.16
C ASP A 437 36.88 -3.11 3.32
N PHE A 438 36.21 -3.99 4.06
CA PHE A 438 35.39 -3.63 5.21
C PHE A 438 36.01 -4.05 6.55
N ASN A 439 37.31 -4.34 6.59
CA ASN A 439 38.02 -4.72 7.82
C ASN A 439 37.73 -3.75 8.99
N GLY A 440 37.23 -4.30 10.10
CA GLY A 440 36.77 -3.52 11.26
C GLY A 440 35.29 -3.12 11.24
N LEU A 441 34.46 -3.76 10.40
CA LEU A 441 33.00 -3.53 10.35
C LEU A 441 32.28 -3.96 11.64
N PRO A 442 32.56 -5.11 12.28
CA PRO A 442 31.94 -5.46 13.56
C PRO A 442 32.17 -4.39 14.65
N GLU A 443 33.40 -3.89 14.76
CA GLU A 443 33.79 -2.84 15.71
C GLU A 443 33.15 -1.49 15.38
N TYR A 444 32.86 -1.23 14.10
CA TYR A 444 32.12 -0.05 13.68
C TYR A 444 30.63 -0.14 14.04
N ILE A 445 30.01 -1.31 13.92
CA ILE A 445 28.63 -1.55 14.36
C ILE A 445 28.53 -1.40 15.89
N ASP A 446 29.49 -1.96 16.64
CA ASP A 446 29.57 -1.76 18.09
C ASP A 446 29.73 -0.26 18.44
N TRP A 447 30.53 0.50 17.69
CA TRP A 447 30.61 1.95 17.85
C TRP A 447 29.30 2.68 17.52
N LEU A 448 28.54 2.26 16.49
CA LEU A 448 27.21 2.82 16.20
C LEU A 448 26.29 2.60 17.41
N HIS A 449 26.29 1.38 17.98
CA HIS A 449 25.49 1.03 19.16
C HIS A 449 25.90 1.83 20.41
N GLU A 450 27.19 2.03 20.66
CA GLU A 450 27.69 2.90 21.75
C GLU A 450 27.22 4.36 21.61
N LYS A 451 26.97 4.83 20.39
CA LYS A 451 26.40 6.15 20.13
C LYS A 451 24.87 6.18 20.17
N GLY A 452 24.20 5.05 20.36
CA GLY A 452 22.74 4.95 20.29
C GLY A 452 22.17 4.95 18.87
N MET A 453 23.02 4.69 17.87
CA MET A 453 22.63 4.48 16.47
C MET A 453 22.43 2.98 16.20
N LYS A 454 22.05 2.68 14.96
CA LYS A 454 21.57 1.39 14.48
C LYS A 454 22.21 1.03 13.14
N PHE A 455 22.39 -0.26 12.89
CA PHE A 455 22.87 -0.78 11.61
C PHE A 455 21.78 -1.63 10.95
N ILE A 456 21.51 -1.39 9.66
CA ILE A 456 20.62 -2.23 8.85
C ILE A 456 21.43 -2.87 7.73
N THR A 457 21.27 -4.19 7.59
CA THR A 457 21.82 -4.99 6.50
C THR A 457 20.81 -5.04 5.35
N ILE A 458 21.28 -4.93 4.10
CA ILE A 458 20.56 -5.53 2.97
C ILE A 458 20.65 -7.06 3.06
N LEU A 459 19.70 -7.78 2.46
CA LEU A 459 19.77 -9.20 2.09
C LEU A 459 19.03 -9.39 0.77
N ASP A 460 19.59 -10.18 -0.13
CA ASP A 460 18.99 -10.54 -1.42
C ASP A 460 18.52 -12.00 -1.39
N PRO A 461 17.32 -12.33 -1.91
CA PRO A 461 16.83 -13.71 -1.91
C PRO A 461 17.62 -14.64 -2.84
N ALA A 462 18.42 -14.11 -3.76
CA ALA A 462 19.14 -14.91 -4.76
C ALA A 462 20.49 -15.41 -4.23
N ILE A 463 20.60 -16.73 -4.04
CA ILE A 463 21.76 -17.39 -3.42
C ILE A 463 22.66 -18.00 -4.51
N ASP A 464 23.93 -17.62 -4.55
CA ASP A 464 24.93 -18.18 -5.49
C ASP A 464 25.07 -19.70 -5.35
N SER A 465 25.09 -20.42 -6.46
CA SER A 465 25.20 -21.89 -6.54
C SER A 465 26.56 -22.40 -7.04
N ASP A 466 27.46 -21.51 -7.44
CA ASP A 466 28.73 -21.86 -8.10
C ASP A 466 29.96 -21.63 -7.17
N GLU A 467 29.85 -20.75 -6.17
CA GLU A 467 30.88 -20.51 -5.16
C GLU A 467 31.04 -21.73 -4.22
N LYS A 468 32.24 -22.32 -4.22
CA LYS A 468 32.52 -23.58 -3.51
C LYS A 468 32.63 -23.45 -1.99
N ASP A 469 33.01 -22.28 -1.49
CA ASP A 469 33.23 -22.02 -0.06
C ASP A 469 32.07 -21.17 0.51
N TYR A 470 30.84 -21.67 0.33
CA TYR A 470 29.59 -20.96 0.64
C TYR A 470 28.51 -21.89 1.23
N SER A 471 28.60 -22.12 2.54
CA SER A 471 27.72 -23.06 3.28
C SER A 471 26.23 -22.70 3.23
N VAL A 472 25.89 -21.43 3.02
CA VAL A 472 24.52 -20.93 2.87
C VAL A 472 23.78 -21.71 1.77
N PHE A 473 24.44 -21.89 0.61
CA PHE A 473 23.92 -22.68 -0.50
C PHE A 473 23.89 -24.17 -0.16
N ASP A 474 24.97 -24.74 0.38
CA ASP A 474 25.04 -26.16 0.74
C ASP A 474 23.92 -26.59 1.70
N GLU A 475 23.60 -25.75 2.68
CA GLU A 475 22.55 -26.01 3.66
C GLU A 475 21.15 -25.94 3.05
N GLY A 476 20.88 -24.94 2.21
CA GLY A 476 19.61 -24.83 1.48
C GLY A 476 19.43 -25.95 0.44
N GLN A 477 20.52 -26.34 -0.24
CA GLN A 477 20.55 -27.46 -1.18
C GLN A 477 20.30 -28.80 -0.48
N LYS A 478 20.84 -28.99 0.73
CA LYS A 478 20.57 -30.15 1.57
C LYS A 478 19.13 -30.18 2.11
N ALA A 479 18.53 -29.01 2.34
CA ALA A 479 17.13 -28.87 2.74
C ALA A 479 16.14 -28.95 1.55
N ASP A 480 16.65 -28.93 0.31
CA ASP A 480 15.89 -29.03 -0.95
C ASP A 480 14.85 -27.90 -1.15
N ILE A 481 15.17 -26.70 -0.67
CA ILE A 481 14.26 -25.55 -0.50
C ILE A 481 14.11 -24.60 -1.71
N TRP A 482 14.77 -24.88 -2.83
CA TRP A 482 14.81 -23.96 -3.96
C TRP A 482 13.62 -24.11 -4.91
N ILE A 483 13.25 -23.02 -5.59
CA ILE A 483 12.28 -23.02 -6.71
C ILE A 483 12.77 -23.96 -7.83
N LYS A 484 11.84 -24.72 -8.44
CA LYS A 484 12.19 -25.84 -9.35
C LYS A 484 11.62 -25.72 -10.75
N TRP A 485 12.34 -26.29 -11.71
CA TRP A 485 11.77 -26.74 -12.97
C TRP A 485 10.83 -27.93 -12.73
N PRO A 486 9.67 -28.03 -13.41
CA PRO A 486 8.74 -29.14 -13.20
C PRO A 486 9.29 -30.47 -13.70
N ALA A 487 8.78 -31.57 -13.14
CA ALA A 487 9.24 -32.91 -13.51
C ALA A 487 9.10 -33.22 -15.02
N ARG A 488 8.15 -32.56 -15.72
CA ARG A 488 7.94 -32.69 -17.18
C ARG A 488 8.98 -31.98 -18.05
N LYS A 489 9.71 -30.99 -17.52
CA LYS A 489 10.63 -30.11 -18.28
C LYS A 489 11.86 -29.84 -17.42
N ASN A 490 12.87 -30.70 -17.53
CA ASN A 490 13.98 -30.75 -16.58
C ASN A 490 15.29 -30.25 -17.22
N VAL A 491 15.30 -28.97 -17.62
CA VAL A 491 16.34 -28.37 -18.47
C VAL A 491 17.72 -28.39 -17.81
N GLN A 492 17.79 -28.15 -16.50
CA GLN A 492 19.05 -27.97 -15.76
C GLN A 492 19.40 -29.16 -14.84
N PHE A 493 18.84 -30.35 -15.09
CA PHE A 493 19.08 -31.51 -14.21
C PHE A 493 20.55 -31.89 -14.10
N ASN A 494 21.26 -31.91 -15.23
CA ASN A 494 22.66 -32.33 -15.28
C ASN A 494 23.60 -31.31 -14.62
N GLU A 495 23.14 -30.07 -14.42
CA GLU A 495 23.87 -29.02 -13.70
C GLU A 495 23.55 -29.05 -12.19
N THR A 496 22.29 -29.30 -11.80
CA THR A 496 21.79 -29.10 -10.43
C THR A 496 21.60 -30.40 -9.62
N GLY A 497 21.37 -31.52 -10.29
CA GLY A 497 21.05 -32.82 -9.67
C GLY A 497 19.65 -32.97 -9.08
N ASN A 498 18.89 -31.88 -8.86
CA ASN A 498 17.59 -31.90 -8.15
C ASN A 498 16.48 -31.00 -8.75
N ARG A 499 16.64 -30.53 -10.00
CA ARG A 499 15.71 -29.67 -10.76
C ARG A 499 15.65 -28.19 -10.33
N ASN A 500 16.59 -27.67 -9.54
CA ASN A 500 16.58 -26.24 -9.21
C ASN A 500 16.49 -25.37 -10.47
N MET A 501 15.68 -24.32 -10.44
CA MET A 501 15.72 -23.28 -11.46
C MET A 501 16.86 -22.32 -11.12
N LEU A 502 17.78 -22.14 -12.06
CA LEU A 502 18.90 -21.20 -11.90
C LEU A 502 18.56 -19.85 -12.55
N GLY A 503 19.22 -18.81 -12.07
CA GLY A 503 19.15 -17.45 -12.60
C GLY A 503 20.45 -16.69 -12.36
N TYR A 504 20.39 -15.35 -12.36
CA TYR A 504 21.49 -14.43 -12.06
C TYR A 504 20.96 -13.16 -11.38
N VAL A 505 21.68 -12.69 -10.35
CA VAL A 505 21.45 -11.37 -9.74
C VAL A 505 22.82 -10.72 -9.47
N TRP A 506 23.13 -10.34 -8.23
CA TRP A 506 24.36 -9.63 -7.85
C TRP A 506 25.62 -10.50 -7.71
N PRO A 507 25.56 -11.74 -7.19
CA PRO A 507 26.71 -12.65 -7.16
C PRO A 507 27.34 -12.90 -8.53
N ASP A 508 28.59 -13.33 -8.54
CA ASP A 508 29.31 -13.63 -9.78
C ASP A 508 28.86 -14.93 -10.47
N GLY A 509 28.34 -15.90 -9.72
CA GLY A 509 27.86 -17.19 -10.22
C GLY A 509 26.39 -17.20 -10.61
N LYS A 510 25.89 -18.37 -11.04
CA LYS A 510 24.45 -18.66 -11.12
C LYS A 510 23.82 -18.58 -9.74
N ALA A 511 22.55 -18.21 -9.67
CA ALA A 511 21.80 -18.12 -8.42
C ALA A 511 20.59 -19.09 -8.39
N VAL A 512 20.28 -19.59 -7.19
CA VAL A 512 19.02 -20.26 -6.83
C VAL A 512 18.16 -19.34 -5.96
N PHE A 513 16.85 -19.60 -5.94
CA PHE A 513 15.86 -18.77 -5.25
C PHE A 513 15.11 -19.62 -4.20
N PRO A 514 15.06 -19.23 -2.92
CA PRO A 514 14.27 -19.89 -1.89
C PRO A 514 12.79 -19.95 -2.28
N ASP A 515 12.16 -21.10 -2.08
CA ASP A 515 10.70 -21.24 -2.12
C ASP A 515 10.11 -20.83 -0.77
N PHE A 516 9.78 -19.55 -0.63
CA PHE A 516 9.15 -19.02 0.58
C PHE A 516 7.68 -19.47 0.78
N PHE A 517 7.12 -20.39 -0.02
CA PHE A 517 5.93 -21.15 0.39
C PHE A 517 6.26 -22.39 1.21
N TYR A 518 7.48 -22.92 1.08
CA TYR A 518 7.90 -24.18 1.67
C TYR A 518 8.44 -23.96 3.09
N PRO A 519 7.82 -24.49 4.17
CA PRO A 519 8.21 -24.16 5.54
C PRO A 519 9.68 -24.39 5.91
N PRO A 520 10.39 -25.43 5.41
CA PRO A 520 11.83 -25.58 5.64
C PRO A 520 12.70 -24.44 5.08
N ALA A 521 12.23 -23.70 4.07
CA ALA A 521 12.90 -22.49 3.60
C ALA A 521 12.88 -21.39 4.68
N PHE A 522 11.79 -21.26 5.45
CA PHE A 522 11.71 -20.31 6.56
C PHE A 522 12.66 -20.68 7.70
N ASP A 523 12.74 -21.97 8.03
CA ASP A 523 13.65 -22.45 9.08
C ASP A 523 15.12 -22.26 8.68
N TRP A 524 15.47 -22.53 7.41
CA TRP A 524 16.80 -22.24 6.85
C TRP A 524 17.10 -20.74 6.87
N TRP A 525 16.24 -19.89 6.29
CA TRP A 525 16.43 -18.43 6.21
C TRP A 525 16.59 -17.81 7.60
N LYS A 526 15.77 -18.24 8.56
CA LYS A 526 15.89 -17.85 9.96
C LYS A 526 17.22 -18.28 10.57
N SER A 527 17.72 -19.49 10.28
CA SER A 527 19.04 -19.91 10.77
C SER A 527 20.14 -19.01 10.19
N GLN A 528 20.15 -18.78 8.88
CA GLN A 528 21.17 -17.93 8.25
C GLN A 528 21.16 -16.50 8.84
N ILE A 529 19.98 -15.90 9.03
CA ILE A 529 19.83 -14.59 9.71
C ILE A 529 20.40 -14.62 11.14
N VAL A 530 20.07 -15.64 11.94
CA VAL A 530 20.52 -15.76 13.33
C VAL A 530 22.03 -16.05 13.42
N ASP A 531 22.58 -16.84 12.51
CA ASP A 531 24.00 -17.18 12.45
C ASP A 531 24.85 -16.03 11.91
N TYR A 532 24.32 -15.24 10.97
CA TYR A 532 24.94 -14.00 10.49
C TYR A 532 24.95 -12.92 11.56
N HIS A 533 23.86 -12.78 12.35
CA HIS A 533 23.82 -11.81 13.46
C HIS A 533 24.90 -12.05 14.54
N LYS A 534 25.35 -13.30 14.72
CA LYS A 534 26.47 -13.62 15.62
C LYS A 534 27.80 -13.00 15.16
N GLN A 535 27.92 -12.66 13.88
CA GLN A 535 29.10 -12.07 13.26
C GLN A 535 28.96 -10.55 13.11
N LEU A 536 27.79 -10.07 12.68
CA LEU A 536 27.47 -8.64 12.51
C LEU A 536 26.14 -8.31 13.20
N LYS A 537 26.15 -7.45 14.22
CA LYS A 537 24.99 -7.16 15.09
C LYS A 537 24.03 -6.14 14.46
N PHE A 538 23.38 -6.50 13.35
CA PHE A 538 22.38 -5.64 12.70
C PHE A 538 21.06 -5.57 13.50
N ASP A 539 20.42 -4.39 13.50
CA ASP A 539 19.19 -4.12 14.26
C ASP A 539 17.90 -4.32 13.42
N GLY A 540 18.06 -4.38 12.10
CA GLY A 540 16.99 -4.52 11.11
C GLY A 540 17.50 -5.01 9.77
N ILE A 541 16.56 -5.37 8.89
CA ILE A 541 16.84 -6.01 7.61
C ILE A 541 16.12 -5.25 6.49
N TRP A 542 16.84 -4.93 5.42
CA TRP A 542 16.32 -4.49 4.14
C TRP A 542 16.35 -5.71 3.22
N ILE A 543 15.20 -6.18 2.76
CA ILE A 543 15.10 -7.25 1.74
C ILE A 543 14.84 -6.60 0.38
N ASP A 544 15.71 -6.88 -0.57
CA ASP A 544 15.69 -6.29 -1.90
C ASP A 544 15.62 -7.36 -3.00
N MET A 545 15.49 -6.96 -4.26
CA MET A 545 15.49 -7.87 -5.43
C MET A 545 14.41 -8.97 -5.38
N ASN A 546 13.36 -8.76 -4.59
CA ASN A 546 12.41 -9.78 -4.15
C ASN A 546 11.06 -9.77 -4.87
N GLU A 547 11.03 -9.29 -6.11
CA GLU A 547 9.88 -9.45 -7.00
C GLU A 547 9.48 -10.91 -7.34
N PRO A 548 10.38 -11.90 -7.57
CA PRO A 548 11.85 -11.87 -7.54
C PRO A 548 12.45 -11.30 -8.83
N ALA A 549 13.52 -10.53 -8.69
CA ALA A 549 14.32 -10.06 -9.81
C ALA A 549 15.24 -11.17 -10.34
N ASN A 550 15.38 -11.27 -11.65
CA ASN A 550 16.38 -12.09 -12.33
C ASN A 550 16.96 -11.28 -13.49
N PHE A 551 18.29 -11.17 -13.61
CA PHE A 551 18.89 -10.28 -14.59
C PHE A 551 18.79 -10.82 -16.03
N ASP A 552 18.01 -10.09 -16.83
CA ASP A 552 17.87 -10.27 -18.27
C ASP A 552 17.43 -11.67 -18.75
N THR A 553 16.50 -12.29 -18.05
CA THR A 553 15.74 -13.44 -18.57
C THR A 553 15.32 -13.21 -20.03
N ASN A 554 15.39 -14.26 -20.84
CA ASN A 554 15.15 -14.26 -22.29
C ASN A 554 16.19 -13.48 -23.14
N LYS A 555 17.29 -12.97 -22.56
CA LYS A 555 18.40 -12.34 -23.30
C LYS A 555 19.70 -13.15 -23.21
N LEU A 556 20.60 -12.92 -24.17
CA LEU A 556 21.86 -13.66 -24.30
C LEU A 556 22.84 -13.50 -23.12
N GLN A 557 22.79 -12.38 -22.39
CA GLN A 557 23.67 -12.09 -21.26
C GLN A 557 23.02 -11.05 -20.32
N PRO A 558 23.27 -11.11 -18.99
CA PRO A 558 22.98 -10.05 -18.04
C PRO A 558 23.67 -8.71 -18.33
N TRP A 559 23.01 -7.61 -18.00
CA TRP A 559 23.48 -6.23 -18.18
C TRP A 559 24.69 -5.89 -17.31
N ASN A 560 24.78 -6.50 -16.12
CA ASN A 560 25.83 -6.26 -15.13
C ASN A 560 27.11 -7.07 -15.41
N TRP A 561 27.16 -7.88 -16.48
CA TRP A 561 28.34 -8.64 -16.85
C TRP A 561 29.39 -7.80 -17.57
N ASN A 562 30.62 -7.79 -17.03
CA ASN A 562 31.75 -7.12 -17.65
C ASN A 562 32.19 -7.83 -18.95
N THR A 563 31.94 -7.19 -20.09
CA THR A 563 32.27 -7.68 -21.44
C THR A 563 33.77 -7.85 -21.72
N THR A 564 34.66 -7.33 -20.86
CA THR A 564 36.12 -7.50 -20.98
C THR A 564 36.64 -8.78 -20.30
N VAL A 565 35.83 -9.46 -19.49
CA VAL A 565 36.20 -10.71 -18.82
C VAL A 565 35.56 -11.88 -19.57
N PHE A 566 36.39 -12.74 -20.18
CA PHE A 566 35.91 -13.96 -20.80
C PHE A 566 35.40 -14.93 -19.73
N ARG A 567 34.07 -15.09 -19.64
CA ARG A 567 33.40 -16.09 -18.81
C ARG A 567 33.17 -17.38 -19.63
N PRO A 568 33.98 -18.44 -19.47
CA PRO A 568 33.68 -19.73 -20.11
C PRO A 568 32.33 -20.25 -19.58
N ASN A 569 31.51 -20.81 -20.48
CA ASN A 569 30.15 -21.26 -20.20
C ASN A 569 29.14 -20.13 -19.88
N SER A 570 29.20 -19.01 -20.60
CA SER A 570 28.15 -17.99 -20.60
C SER A 570 26.76 -18.60 -20.84
N TRP A 571 25.91 -18.60 -19.81
CA TRP A 571 24.54 -19.08 -19.81
C TRP A 571 23.62 -17.96 -19.31
N ASN A 572 22.33 -18.02 -19.64
CA ASN A 572 21.30 -17.19 -19.03
C ASN A 572 19.95 -17.93 -19.06
N LEU A 573 18.99 -17.50 -18.24
CA LEU A 573 17.66 -18.12 -18.16
C LEU A 573 16.84 -17.77 -19.40
N PHE A 574 16.37 -18.79 -20.12
CA PHE A 574 15.44 -18.67 -21.25
C PHE A 574 14.15 -19.43 -20.96
N CYS A 575 13.03 -18.72 -21.08
CA CYS A 575 11.69 -19.20 -20.79
C CYS A 575 10.78 -19.19 -22.04
N ASN A 576 11.18 -18.49 -23.10
CA ASN A 576 10.47 -18.26 -24.36
C ASN A 576 10.34 -19.50 -25.29
N ASP A 577 10.19 -20.69 -24.72
CA ASP A 577 9.96 -21.95 -25.42
C ASP A 577 8.57 -21.97 -26.07
N SER A 578 8.48 -22.40 -27.33
CA SER A 578 7.22 -22.42 -28.10
C SER A 578 6.16 -23.36 -27.52
N ASP A 579 6.57 -24.36 -26.74
CA ASP A 579 5.67 -25.31 -26.08
C ASP A 579 5.09 -24.76 -24.76
N GLU A 580 5.54 -23.59 -24.28
CA GLU A 580 5.16 -23.05 -22.96
C GLU A 580 4.31 -21.76 -23.04
N HIS A 581 3.01 -21.92 -22.88
CA HIS A 581 2.00 -20.87 -22.98
C HIS A 581 1.87 -19.98 -21.73
N LEU A 582 2.53 -20.32 -20.62
CA LEU A 582 2.49 -19.51 -19.39
C LEU A 582 3.35 -18.24 -19.51
N ASP A 583 4.50 -18.31 -20.16
CA ASP A 583 5.38 -17.15 -20.41
C ASP A 583 4.87 -16.25 -21.55
N ASN A 584 4.00 -16.80 -22.40
CA ASN A 584 3.42 -16.15 -23.58
C ASN A 584 1.89 -16.40 -23.68
N PRO A 585 1.07 -15.89 -22.73
CA PRO A 585 -0.36 -16.20 -22.68
C PRO A 585 -1.15 -15.53 -23.82
N PRO A 586 -2.36 -16.03 -24.14
CA PRO A 586 -3.20 -15.50 -25.20
C PRO A 586 -3.55 -14.02 -25.02
N TYR A 587 -3.86 -13.59 -23.79
CA TYR A 587 -4.00 -12.18 -23.48
C TYR A 587 -2.68 -11.58 -23.01
N LYS A 588 -2.17 -10.63 -23.78
CA LYS A 588 -1.00 -9.82 -23.42
C LYS A 588 -1.47 -8.58 -22.65
N THR A 589 -1.17 -8.54 -21.36
CA THR A 589 -1.53 -7.45 -20.44
C THR A 589 -0.81 -6.14 -20.77
N ALA A 590 -0.93 -5.13 -19.89
CA ALA A 590 -0.22 -3.86 -19.96
C ALA A 590 1.20 -3.87 -19.35
N ILE A 591 1.71 -5.02 -18.92
CA ILE A 591 3.01 -5.11 -18.23
C ILE A 591 4.20 -4.88 -19.19
N CYS A 592 5.31 -4.42 -18.63
CA CYS A 592 6.58 -4.23 -19.31
C CYS A 592 7.25 -5.56 -19.68
N GLY A 593 7.47 -5.80 -20.97
CA GLY A 593 8.19 -6.98 -21.51
C GLY A 593 7.52 -7.54 -22.75
N ASP A 594 8.25 -8.35 -23.50
CA ASP A 594 7.70 -9.19 -24.57
C ASP A 594 7.12 -10.50 -23.98
N TYR A 595 7.76 -11.02 -22.92
CA TYR A 595 7.34 -12.18 -22.14
C TYR A 595 7.13 -11.82 -20.67
N ILE A 596 6.27 -12.58 -19.98
CA ILE A 596 5.96 -12.30 -18.57
C ILE A 596 7.17 -12.54 -17.66
N SER A 597 8.05 -13.47 -18.03
CA SER A 597 9.31 -13.77 -17.33
C SER A 597 10.44 -12.78 -17.59
N ASP A 598 10.27 -11.74 -18.41
CA ASP A 598 11.34 -10.78 -18.65
C ASP A 598 11.73 -10.10 -17.32
N LYS A 599 13.00 -10.18 -16.93
CA LYS A 599 13.54 -9.82 -15.60
C LYS A 599 13.05 -10.65 -14.38
N THR A 600 12.44 -11.81 -14.55
CA THR A 600 12.08 -12.71 -13.42
C THR A 600 12.23 -14.19 -13.81
N LEU A 601 11.77 -15.13 -12.99
CA LEU A 601 11.86 -16.56 -13.27
C LEU A 601 10.85 -17.01 -14.34
N CYS A 602 11.03 -18.21 -14.91
CA CYS A 602 10.06 -18.72 -15.88
C CYS A 602 8.70 -18.99 -15.22
N MET A 603 7.61 -18.62 -15.89
CA MET A 603 6.26 -18.73 -15.33
C MET A 603 5.85 -20.17 -14.97
N ILE A 604 6.50 -21.15 -15.58
CA ILE A 604 6.34 -22.59 -15.28
C ILE A 604 6.97 -23.06 -13.96
N ALA A 605 7.81 -22.27 -13.27
CA ALA A 605 8.53 -22.76 -12.10
C ALA A 605 7.59 -23.27 -10.98
N GLU A 606 7.95 -24.39 -10.37
CA GLU A 606 7.19 -25.01 -9.27
C GLU A 606 7.63 -24.46 -7.91
N GLN A 607 6.65 -24.05 -7.11
CA GLN A 607 6.74 -23.75 -5.67
C GLN A 607 5.73 -24.62 -4.90
N THR A 608 5.89 -24.83 -3.59
CA THR A 608 5.05 -25.74 -2.79
C THR A 608 4.80 -25.26 -1.37
N ASP A 609 3.62 -25.54 -0.83
CA ASP A 609 3.33 -25.34 0.60
C ASP A 609 3.84 -26.49 1.50
N GLY A 610 4.54 -27.48 0.93
CA GLY A 610 5.01 -28.67 1.63
C GLY A 610 3.91 -29.66 2.04
N ARG A 611 2.63 -29.38 1.72
CA ARG A 611 1.46 -30.21 2.10
C ARG A 611 0.81 -30.87 0.89
N GLY A 612 1.57 -31.01 -0.20
CA GLY A 612 1.13 -31.66 -1.44
C GLY A 612 0.48 -30.71 -2.45
N LYS A 613 0.40 -29.40 -2.19
CA LYS A 613 0.04 -28.41 -3.21
C LYS A 613 1.29 -27.89 -3.90
N ILE A 614 1.25 -27.89 -5.23
CA ILE A 614 2.23 -27.23 -6.10
C ILE A 614 1.56 -25.99 -6.70
N TYR A 615 2.34 -24.93 -6.85
CA TYR A 615 1.97 -23.66 -7.48
C TYR A 615 2.91 -23.41 -8.65
N THR A 616 2.38 -22.89 -9.76
CA THR A 616 3.21 -22.33 -10.84
C THR A 616 3.59 -20.89 -10.50
N HIS A 617 4.78 -20.46 -10.88
CA HIS A 617 5.24 -19.09 -10.68
C HIS A 617 4.31 -18.07 -11.37
N TYR A 618 3.68 -18.44 -12.49
CA TYR A 618 2.57 -17.71 -13.13
C TYR A 618 1.50 -17.20 -12.16
N ASP A 619 1.08 -18.05 -11.21
CA ASP A 619 0.03 -17.74 -10.25
C ASP A 619 0.54 -16.97 -9.01
N VAL A 620 1.75 -17.31 -8.53
CA VAL A 620 2.28 -16.86 -7.23
C VAL A 620 3.47 -15.90 -7.30
N HIS A 621 3.94 -15.49 -8.48
CA HIS A 621 5.05 -14.54 -8.64
C HIS A 621 4.85 -13.26 -7.81
N ASN A 622 3.69 -12.61 -7.92
CA ASN A 622 3.35 -11.38 -7.18
C ASN A 622 3.24 -11.58 -5.65
N LEU A 623 3.52 -12.78 -5.14
CA LEU A 623 3.52 -13.12 -3.72
C LEU A 623 4.93 -13.37 -3.17
N TYR A 624 5.99 -13.33 -3.98
CA TYR A 624 7.35 -13.71 -3.55
C TYR A 624 7.89 -12.81 -2.43
N GLY A 625 7.97 -11.49 -2.65
CA GLY A 625 8.38 -10.56 -1.59
C GLY A 625 7.43 -10.58 -0.38
N TRP A 626 6.13 -10.85 -0.59
CA TRP A 626 5.22 -11.09 0.53
C TRP A 626 5.60 -12.32 1.35
N SER A 627 5.87 -13.46 0.71
CA SER A 627 6.22 -14.71 1.39
C SER A 627 7.60 -14.63 2.06
N GLU A 628 8.50 -13.80 1.54
CA GLU A 628 9.75 -13.45 2.23
C GLU A 628 9.50 -12.58 3.48
N THR A 629 8.64 -11.55 3.42
CA THR A 629 8.39 -10.67 4.59
C THR A 629 7.85 -11.43 5.81
N ILE A 630 7.05 -12.47 5.59
CA ILE A 630 6.52 -13.34 6.66
C ILE A 630 7.56 -14.31 7.22
N ALA A 631 8.66 -14.56 6.51
CA ALA A 631 9.83 -15.29 7.02
C ALA A 631 10.79 -14.35 7.78
N THR A 632 11.11 -13.20 7.17
CA THR A 632 12.18 -12.30 7.61
C THR A 632 11.85 -11.56 8.92
N LEU A 633 10.65 -11.00 9.07
CA LEU A 633 10.33 -10.25 10.30
C LEU A 633 10.31 -11.16 11.55
N PRO A 634 9.68 -12.36 11.53
CA PRO A 634 9.79 -13.30 12.66
C PRO A 634 11.22 -13.77 12.93
N ALA A 635 12.06 -13.93 11.90
CA ALA A 635 13.48 -14.25 12.07
C ALA A 635 14.22 -13.12 12.80
N ALA A 636 14.14 -11.88 12.31
CA ALA A 636 14.76 -10.71 12.94
C ALA A 636 14.28 -10.49 14.39
N ARG A 637 12.98 -10.66 14.65
CA ARG A 637 12.41 -10.59 16.02
C ARG A 637 12.96 -11.67 16.95
N SER A 638 13.32 -12.84 16.44
CA SER A 638 13.80 -13.97 17.25
C SER A 638 15.22 -13.78 17.80
N ILE A 639 15.96 -12.79 17.29
CA ILE A 639 17.34 -12.47 17.73
C ILE A 639 17.32 -11.83 19.12
N GLU A 640 16.64 -10.68 19.27
CA GLU A 640 16.64 -9.89 20.51
C GLU A 640 15.27 -9.85 21.24
N ASN A 641 14.23 -10.51 20.71
CA ASN A 641 12.84 -10.40 21.21
C ASN A 641 12.28 -8.96 21.18
N LYS A 642 12.78 -8.16 20.24
CA LYS A 642 12.37 -6.77 19.94
C LYS A 642 11.63 -6.71 18.62
N ARG A 643 10.96 -5.59 18.32
CA ARG A 643 10.18 -5.39 17.08
C ARG A 643 10.98 -5.63 15.81
N SER A 644 12.24 -5.19 15.81
CA SER A 644 13.07 -4.97 14.62
C SER A 644 12.31 -4.16 13.54
N VAL A 645 12.92 -4.00 12.37
CA VAL A 645 12.31 -3.40 11.19
C VAL A 645 12.67 -4.27 10.00
N VAL A 646 11.68 -4.56 9.15
CA VAL A 646 11.90 -5.10 7.80
C VAL A 646 11.40 -4.06 6.82
N ILE A 647 12.16 -3.86 5.74
CA ILE A 647 11.86 -2.95 4.63
C ILE A 647 11.95 -3.79 3.35
N SER A 648 10.88 -3.87 2.57
CA SER A 648 10.78 -4.75 1.40
C SER A 648 10.53 -3.96 0.13
N ARG A 649 11.10 -4.39 -1.01
CA ARG A 649 10.80 -3.80 -2.31
C ARG A 649 9.46 -4.30 -2.82
N SER A 650 9.37 -5.58 -3.16
CA SER A 650 8.11 -6.19 -3.56
C SER A 650 7.16 -6.34 -2.37
N THR A 651 5.88 -6.06 -2.63
CA THR A 651 4.81 -6.08 -1.63
C THR A 651 3.47 -6.51 -2.24
N PHE A 652 2.63 -7.17 -1.45
CA PHE A 652 1.27 -7.56 -1.78
C PHE A 652 0.34 -7.15 -0.62
N PRO A 653 -1.00 -7.10 -0.78
CA PRO A 653 -1.93 -7.08 0.34
C PRO A 653 -1.49 -7.96 1.52
N THR A 654 -1.68 -7.44 2.73
CA THR A 654 -1.18 -7.96 4.02
C THR A 654 0.30 -7.68 4.35
N SER A 655 1.18 -7.33 3.39
CA SER A 655 2.62 -7.07 3.67
C SER A 655 2.86 -6.03 4.77
N GLY A 656 2.01 -5.01 4.91
CA GLY A 656 2.14 -4.00 5.97
C GLY A 656 2.04 -4.53 7.41
N SER A 657 1.54 -5.75 7.62
CA SER A 657 1.62 -6.45 8.91
C SER A 657 3.03 -6.92 9.26
N PHE A 658 3.96 -6.91 8.30
CA PHE A 658 5.29 -7.51 8.39
C PHE A 658 6.45 -6.61 7.92
N THR A 659 6.19 -5.59 7.11
CA THR A 659 7.24 -4.77 6.51
C THR A 659 6.83 -3.32 6.26
N GLY A 660 7.83 -2.44 6.17
CA GLY A 660 7.70 -1.16 5.47
C GLY A 660 8.11 -1.29 4.01
N HIS A 661 8.16 -0.16 3.31
CA HIS A 661 8.52 -0.13 1.90
C HIS A 661 9.20 1.20 1.55
N TRP A 662 9.94 1.23 0.45
CA TRP A 662 10.41 2.46 -0.19
C TRP A 662 10.06 2.40 -1.67
N LEU A 663 9.75 3.54 -2.28
CA LEU A 663 9.29 3.67 -3.67
C LEU A 663 10.38 3.38 -4.73
N GLY A 664 11.32 2.51 -4.41
CA GLY A 664 12.40 2.02 -5.27
C GLY A 664 13.38 3.07 -5.78
N ASP A 665 14.12 2.63 -6.81
CA ASP A 665 15.29 3.24 -7.42
C ASP A 665 14.94 4.51 -8.20
N ASN A 666 14.50 5.54 -7.47
CA ASN A 666 14.06 6.80 -8.03
C ASN A 666 15.22 7.61 -8.65
N THR A 667 14.89 8.73 -9.32
CA THR A 667 15.89 9.57 -10.00
C THR A 667 16.00 10.94 -9.32
N ALA A 668 17.21 11.51 -9.33
CA ALA A 668 17.50 12.89 -8.97
C ALA A 668 16.89 13.88 -10.00
N ASP A 669 15.56 13.97 -10.01
CA ASP A 669 14.75 14.80 -10.90
C ASP A 669 13.57 15.40 -10.11
N TRP A 670 13.27 16.68 -10.35
CA TRP A 670 12.22 17.43 -9.64
C TRP A 670 10.82 16.77 -9.70
N ARG A 671 10.51 15.99 -10.74
CA ARG A 671 9.27 15.20 -10.85
C ARG A 671 9.16 14.14 -9.76
N HIS A 672 10.28 13.53 -9.34
CA HIS A 672 10.26 12.48 -8.32
C HIS A 672 9.97 13.04 -6.91
N LEU A 673 10.15 14.35 -6.66
CA LEU A 673 9.60 14.97 -5.44
C LEU A 673 8.06 14.98 -5.46
N LYS A 674 7.40 15.05 -6.62
CA LYS A 674 5.94 14.87 -6.74
C LYS A 674 5.55 13.40 -6.56
N TYR A 675 6.22 12.49 -7.27
CA TYR A 675 5.94 11.04 -7.17
C TYR A 675 6.14 10.49 -5.75
N ASN A 676 7.11 11.02 -5.00
CA ASN A 676 7.30 10.73 -3.58
C ASN A 676 6.02 11.01 -2.76
N ILE A 677 5.38 12.17 -2.96
CA ILE A 677 4.11 12.52 -2.28
C ILE A 677 2.98 11.57 -2.71
N ILE A 678 2.84 11.32 -4.02
CA ILE A 678 1.77 10.47 -4.56
C ILE A 678 1.89 9.04 -4.02
N GLY A 679 3.07 8.41 -4.13
CA GLY A 679 3.31 7.07 -3.63
C GLY A 679 3.13 6.95 -2.12
N MET A 680 3.55 7.95 -1.32
CA MET A 680 3.25 7.96 0.11
C MET A 680 1.74 7.93 0.41
N LEU A 681 0.94 8.68 -0.36
CA LEU A 681 -0.52 8.71 -0.20
C LEU A 681 -1.15 7.36 -0.57
N GLU A 682 -0.69 6.74 -1.65
CA GLU A 682 -1.18 5.45 -2.15
C GLU A 682 -0.86 4.28 -1.23
N PHE A 683 0.40 4.15 -0.78
CA PHE A 683 0.79 3.11 0.17
C PHE A 683 0.12 3.27 1.55
N ASN A 684 -0.32 4.47 1.93
CA ASN A 684 -1.20 4.64 3.08
C ASN A 684 -2.59 4.03 2.85
N LEU A 685 -3.16 4.11 1.62
CA LEU A 685 -4.38 3.38 1.27
C LEU A 685 -4.15 1.86 1.32
N PHE A 686 -3.00 1.38 0.84
CA PHE A 686 -2.65 -0.05 0.81
C PHE A 686 -2.34 -0.65 2.19
N GLY A 687 -2.24 0.18 3.23
CA GLY A 687 -1.91 -0.27 4.58
C GLY A 687 -0.42 -0.56 4.78
N ILE A 688 0.46 0.20 4.14
CA ILE A 688 1.90 0.20 4.40
C ILE A 688 2.31 1.66 4.71
N PRO A 689 1.94 2.20 5.89
CA PRO A 689 2.18 3.59 6.22
C PRO A 689 3.64 3.93 6.51
N TYR A 690 4.51 2.94 6.77
CA TYR A 690 5.96 3.14 6.90
C TYR A 690 6.59 3.12 5.50
N ILE A 691 6.39 4.24 4.79
CA ILE A 691 6.74 4.47 3.38
C ILE A 691 7.56 5.75 3.21
N GLY A 692 8.42 5.77 2.19
CA GLY A 692 9.16 6.94 1.72
C GLY A 692 9.78 6.66 0.35
N ALA A 693 10.61 7.58 -0.14
CA ALA A 693 11.46 7.34 -1.31
C ALA A 693 12.89 7.71 -0.94
N ASP A 694 13.86 7.30 -1.75
CA ASP A 694 15.25 7.65 -1.55
C ASP A 694 15.46 9.15 -1.74
N ILE A 695 15.82 9.82 -0.64
CA ILE A 695 15.88 11.27 -0.59
C ILE A 695 17.14 11.76 -1.31
N CYS A 696 16.96 12.80 -2.13
CA CYS A 696 17.92 13.38 -3.08
C CYS A 696 18.06 12.64 -4.42
N GLY A 697 17.54 11.41 -4.54
CA GLY A 697 17.51 10.61 -5.76
C GLY A 697 18.54 9.48 -5.78
N PHE A 698 18.15 8.26 -6.12
CA PHE A 698 19.08 7.12 -6.24
C PHE A 698 19.90 7.19 -7.54
N PHE A 699 19.25 7.38 -8.69
CA PHE A 699 19.93 7.58 -9.97
C PHE A 699 20.28 9.04 -10.25
N HIS A 700 21.44 9.24 -10.86
CA HIS A 700 22.03 10.51 -11.29
C HIS A 700 22.50 11.43 -10.15
N ASN A 701 23.39 12.37 -10.50
CA ASN A 701 23.90 13.36 -9.56
C ASN A 701 22.80 14.34 -9.15
N THR A 702 22.50 14.42 -7.86
CA THR A 702 21.62 15.47 -7.30
C THR A 702 22.27 16.86 -7.39
N THR A 703 21.47 17.91 -7.16
CA THR A 703 21.97 19.29 -6.99
C THR A 703 21.78 19.75 -5.55
N GLU A 704 22.58 20.71 -5.08
CA GLU A 704 22.44 21.26 -3.72
C GLU A 704 21.00 21.71 -3.44
N GLN A 705 20.39 22.46 -4.37
CA GLN A 705 19.03 22.97 -4.22
C GLN A 705 17.98 21.85 -4.23
N MET A 706 18.13 20.86 -5.10
CA MET A 706 17.22 19.72 -5.15
C MET A 706 17.30 18.90 -3.87
N CYS A 707 18.51 18.54 -3.44
CA CYS A 707 18.72 17.77 -2.22
C CYS A 707 18.28 18.55 -0.96
N GLN A 708 18.48 19.88 -0.91
CA GLN A 708 17.95 20.74 0.15
C GLN A 708 16.41 20.67 0.24
N ARG A 709 15.71 20.79 -0.89
CA ARG A 709 14.24 20.66 -0.95
C ARG A 709 13.75 19.25 -0.68
N TRP A 710 14.51 18.24 -1.09
CA TRP A 710 14.14 16.85 -0.87
C TRP A 710 14.40 16.43 0.58
N MET A 711 15.45 16.92 1.25
CA MET A 711 15.64 16.73 2.69
C MET A 711 14.52 17.41 3.51
N GLN A 712 14.03 18.58 3.05
CA GLN A 712 12.84 19.21 3.64
C GLN A 712 11.59 18.34 3.50
N LEU A 713 11.24 17.88 2.29
CA LEU A 713 10.12 16.95 2.06
C LEU A 713 10.31 15.64 2.85
N GLY A 714 11.46 14.99 2.68
CA GLY A 714 11.83 13.70 3.25
C GLY A 714 11.77 13.65 4.77
N SER A 715 12.05 14.77 5.44
CA SER A 715 11.87 14.87 6.89
C SER A 715 10.42 14.60 7.34
N PHE A 716 9.44 14.69 6.43
CA PHE A 716 8.03 14.34 6.64
C PHE A 716 7.59 13.03 5.98
N ASN A 717 8.52 12.23 5.43
CA ASN A 717 8.23 10.87 4.99
C ASN A 717 8.24 9.92 6.19
N PRO A 718 7.24 9.04 6.40
CA PRO A 718 7.26 8.09 7.50
C PRO A 718 8.55 7.26 7.60
N PHE A 719 9.00 6.69 6.47
CA PHE A 719 10.36 6.15 6.29
C PHE A 719 11.25 7.25 5.67
N PHE A 720 12.37 7.58 6.33
CA PHE A 720 13.21 8.73 5.96
C PHE A 720 14.68 8.32 5.76
N ARG A 721 15.00 7.87 4.54
CA ARG A 721 16.33 7.44 4.12
C ARG A 721 16.88 8.35 3.02
N ASN A 722 18.06 8.92 3.24
CA ASN A 722 18.92 9.38 2.14
C ASN A 722 19.68 8.16 1.60
N HIS A 723 19.55 7.91 0.31
CA HIS A 723 20.18 6.79 -0.38
C HIS A 723 20.58 7.24 -1.78
N ASN A 724 21.64 6.63 -2.32
CA ASN A 724 22.31 7.05 -3.53
C ASN A 724 22.82 5.81 -4.26
N GLY A 725 22.82 5.84 -5.59
CA GLY A 725 23.20 4.72 -6.43
C GLY A 725 24.56 4.86 -7.11
N ASN A 726 24.77 3.94 -8.03
CA ASN A 726 25.78 4.00 -9.09
C ASN A 726 25.05 3.97 -10.45
N ASP A 727 25.73 4.34 -11.53
CA ASP A 727 25.20 4.12 -12.88
C ASP A 727 25.27 2.64 -13.30
N GLN A 728 24.70 2.31 -14.46
CA GLN A 728 24.67 0.95 -15.01
C GLN A 728 26.06 0.40 -15.37
N GLY A 729 27.10 1.25 -15.42
CA GLY A 729 28.50 0.84 -15.57
C GLY A 729 29.25 0.66 -14.24
N GLY A 730 28.58 0.87 -13.10
CA GLY A 730 29.20 0.89 -11.77
C GLY A 730 29.95 2.20 -11.47
N ILE A 731 29.75 3.26 -12.26
CA ILE A 731 30.35 4.58 -11.99
C ILE A 731 29.53 5.27 -10.90
N LYS A 732 30.21 5.75 -9.86
CA LYS A 732 29.56 6.41 -8.73
C LYS A 732 28.97 7.75 -9.08
N PHE A 733 27.75 8.01 -8.60
CA PHE A 733 27.26 9.37 -8.46
C PHE A 733 27.98 10.09 -7.30
N ILE A 734 27.98 11.42 -7.36
CA ILE A 734 28.58 12.28 -6.34
C ILE A 734 28.00 11.98 -4.95
N GLU A 735 28.78 12.21 -3.89
CA GLU A 735 28.29 12.01 -2.53
C GLU A 735 27.13 12.99 -2.24
N GLN A 736 26.10 12.51 -1.54
CA GLN A 736 24.91 13.30 -1.18
C GLN A 736 24.44 13.11 0.26
N ASP A 737 25.31 12.57 1.13
CA ASP A 737 25.08 12.62 2.57
C ASP A 737 24.97 14.08 3.02
N PRO A 738 24.05 14.43 3.92
CA PRO A 738 23.63 15.82 4.07
C PRO A 738 24.69 16.73 4.71
N GLY A 739 25.84 16.19 5.12
CA GLY A 739 27.01 16.92 5.59
C GLY A 739 28.06 17.27 4.52
N ILE A 740 27.90 16.85 3.26
CA ILE A 740 28.84 17.16 2.16
C ILE A 740 28.63 18.57 1.54
N PHE A 741 27.41 19.11 1.67
CA PHE A 741 26.96 20.32 0.98
C PHE A 741 27.47 21.63 1.61
N SER A 742 27.20 22.74 0.93
CA SER A 742 27.48 24.09 1.41
C SER A 742 26.87 24.38 2.80
N PRO A 743 27.49 25.27 3.62
CA PRO A 743 27.06 25.50 5.00
C PRO A 743 25.59 25.90 5.18
N ASP A 744 25.02 26.64 4.23
CA ASP A 744 23.61 27.07 4.27
C ASP A 744 22.65 25.90 4.02
N VAL A 745 23.02 24.99 3.09
CA VAL A 745 22.27 23.75 2.82
C VAL A 745 22.39 22.80 4.01
N VAL A 746 23.57 22.64 4.61
CA VAL A 746 23.78 21.88 5.84
C VAL A 746 22.91 22.43 6.99
N ALA A 747 22.86 23.75 7.16
CA ALA A 747 22.03 24.38 8.20
C ALA A 747 20.51 24.18 7.95
N SER A 748 20.08 24.23 6.68
CA SER A 748 18.72 23.91 6.27
C SER A 748 18.36 22.43 6.54
N ASN A 749 19.24 21.51 6.14
CA ASN A 749 19.06 20.07 6.34
C ASN A 749 18.97 19.75 7.84
N ARG A 750 19.87 20.31 8.65
CA ARG A 750 19.84 20.16 10.12
C ARG A 750 18.49 20.57 10.70
N ARG A 751 17.96 21.74 10.34
CA ARG A 751 16.67 22.22 10.86
C ARG A 751 15.49 21.36 10.42
N ALA A 752 15.48 20.88 9.18
CA ALA A 752 14.44 19.96 8.70
C ALA A 752 14.45 18.64 9.50
N VAL A 753 15.64 18.08 9.71
CA VAL A 753 15.82 16.86 10.51
C VAL A 753 15.46 17.10 11.99
N GLU A 754 15.96 18.15 12.63
CA GLU A 754 15.59 18.51 14.02
C GLU A 754 14.07 18.68 14.19
N GLN A 755 13.41 19.29 13.20
CA GLN A 755 11.96 19.46 13.17
C GLN A 755 11.21 18.13 13.03
N ARG A 756 11.75 17.15 12.30
CA ARG A 756 11.21 15.78 12.31
C ARG A 756 11.33 15.16 13.70
N TYR A 757 12.53 15.16 14.28
CA TYR A 757 12.80 14.54 15.59
C TYR A 757 11.89 15.11 16.69
N THR A 758 11.62 16.41 16.58
CA THR A 758 10.68 17.13 17.42
C THR A 758 9.25 16.57 17.36
N LEU A 759 8.82 16.08 16.19
CA LEU A 759 7.46 15.59 15.91
C LEU A 759 7.32 14.06 15.98
N ILE A 760 8.39 13.29 16.24
CA ILE A 760 8.28 11.82 16.35
C ILE A 760 7.23 11.37 17.38
N PRO A 761 7.03 12.00 18.57
CA PRO A 761 5.95 11.60 19.48
C PRO A 761 4.55 11.63 18.85
N TYR A 762 4.30 12.61 17.98
CA TYR A 762 3.05 12.72 17.23
C TYR A 762 2.97 11.65 16.12
N LEU A 763 4.01 11.53 15.29
CA LEU A 763 4.08 10.51 14.23
C LEU A 763 3.89 9.09 14.80
N TYR A 764 4.60 8.78 15.89
CA TYR A 764 4.53 7.50 16.57
C TYR A 764 3.13 7.21 17.16
N SER A 765 2.43 8.24 17.63
CA SER A 765 1.04 8.12 18.09
C SER A 765 0.06 7.84 16.93
N LEU A 766 0.29 8.42 15.74
CA LEU A 766 -0.47 8.08 14.53
C LEU A 766 -0.23 6.61 14.12
N PHE A 767 1.02 6.16 14.14
CA PHE A 767 1.37 4.77 13.87
C PHE A 767 0.73 3.79 14.85
N PHE A 768 0.72 4.11 16.15
CA PHE A 768 0.00 3.34 17.16
C PHE A 768 -1.50 3.22 16.82
N ARG A 769 -2.17 4.34 16.50
CA ARG A 769 -3.59 4.35 16.13
C ARG A 769 -3.89 3.45 14.93
N VAL A 770 -3.05 3.51 13.90
CA VAL A 770 -3.19 2.68 12.69
C VAL A 770 -2.89 1.21 13.00
N HIS A 771 -1.89 0.91 13.83
CA HIS A 771 -1.59 -0.45 14.27
C HIS A 771 -2.78 -1.12 14.99
N ILE A 772 -3.44 -0.41 15.93
CA ILE A 772 -4.54 -0.98 16.71
C ILE A 772 -5.88 -1.01 15.96
N SER A 773 -6.10 -0.13 14.99
CA SER A 773 -7.44 0.12 14.45
C SER A 773 -7.56 0.30 12.93
N GLY A 774 -6.43 0.18 12.22
CA GLY A 774 -6.28 0.50 10.81
C GLY A 774 -6.36 2.00 10.52
N GLY A 775 -6.25 2.35 9.23
CA GLY A 775 -6.38 3.72 8.72
C GLY A 775 -5.08 4.23 8.11
N THR A 776 -4.95 5.55 8.07
CA THR A 776 -3.85 6.25 7.37
C THR A 776 -3.07 7.18 8.29
N VAL A 777 -1.74 7.21 8.12
CA VAL A 777 -0.81 8.14 8.80
C VAL A 777 -0.60 9.39 7.93
N VAL A 778 -0.25 9.20 6.66
CA VAL A 778 -0.15 10.28 5.66
C VAL A 778 -1.48 10.35 4.92
N ARG A 779 -2.06 11.56 4.83
CA ARG A 779 -3.41 11.76 4.27
C ARG A 779 -3.42 12.86 3.21
N SER A 780 -4.19 12.64 2.15
CA SER A 780 -4.43 13.66 1.14
C SER A 780 -5.47 14.67 1.64
N MET A 781 -5.52 15.84 1.02
CA MET A 781 -6.58 16.82 1.27
C MET A 781 -7.97 16.21 1.00
N ALA A 782 -8.11 15.43 -0.07
CA ALA A 782 -9.31 14.69 -0.41
C ALA A 782 -9.79 13.76 0.71
N HIS A 783 -8.85 13.08 1.38
CA HIS A 783 -9.15 12.14 2.46
C HIS A 783 -9.64 12.86 3.73
N VAL A 784 -9.07 14.02 4.06
CA VAL A 784 -9.40 14.80 5.26
C VAL A 784 -10.61 15.72 5.06
N PHE A 785 -10.85 16.17 3.83
CA PHE A 785 -11.92 17.09 3.42
C PHE A 785 -12.75 16.55 2.25
N PRO A 786 -13.35 15.35 2.36
CA PRO A 786 -14.03 14.71 1.23
C PRO A 786 -15.28 15.48 0.75
N THR A 787 -15.85 16.35 1.59
CA THR A 787 -16.99 17.22 1.26
C THR A 787 -16.60 18.53 0.56
N ILE A 788 -15.31 18.76 0.26
CA ILE A 788 -14.81 19.96 -0.41
C ILE A 788 -14.21 19.56 -1.77
N PRO A 789 -14.92 19.77 -2.90
CA PRO A 789 -14.49 19.30 -4.22
C PRO A 789 -13.08 19.77 -4.64
N ASP A 790 -12.71 21.01 -4.30
CA ASP A 790 -11.40 21.60 -4.57
C ASP A 790 -10.24 20.84 -3.89
N CYS A 791 -10.53 20.04 -2.84
CA CYS A 791 -9.53 19.21 -2.16
C CYS A 791 -9.27 17.86 -2.85
N TRP A 792 -10.15 17.40 -3.75
CA TRP A 792 -10.02 16.12 -4.44
C TRP A 792 -8.78 15.98 -5.35
N PRO A 793 -8.38 16.97 -6.17
CA PRO A 793 -7.22 16.85 -7.04
C PRO A 793 -5.88 17.20 -6.38
N LEU A 794 -5.84 17.62 -5.11
CA LEU A 794 -4.62 18.14 -4.49
C LEU A 794 -3.63 17.04 -4.10
N ASP A 795 -2.48 17.03 -4.77
CA ASP A 795 -1.40 16.06 -4.60
C ASP A 795 0.00 16.69 -4.36
N GLU A 796 0.13 18.02 -4.33
CA GLU A 796 1.38 18.72 -3.97
C GLU A 796 1.42 19.21 -2.50
N GLN A 797 0.49 18.75 -1.65
CA GLN A 797 0.44 18.98 -0.20
C GLN A 797 -0.28 17.82 0.49
N PHE A 798 0.13 17.48 1.71
CA PHE A 798 -0.40 16.32 2.45
C PHE A 798 -0.41 16.58 3.95
N LEU A 799 -1.16 15.77 4.70
CA LEU A 799 -1.21 15.84 6.17
C LEU A 799 -0.53 14.65 6.82
N TRP A 800 0.07 14.89 7.99
CA TRP A 800 0.21 13.86 9.02
C TRP A 800 -1.06 13.85 9.87
N GLY A 801 -1.74 12.70 9.90
CA GLY A 801 -3.04 12.53 10.51
C GLY A 801 -4.06 13.49 9.90
N SER A 802 -4.71 14.28 10.74
CA SER A 802 -5.67 15.32 10.33
C SER A 802 -5.29 16.73 10.80
N SER A 803 -4.08 16.90 11.35
CA SER A 803 -3.75 18.05 12.20
C SER A 803 -2.55 18.86 11.74
N LEU A 804 -1.55 18.25 11.11
CA LEU A 804 -0.37 18.92 10.57
C LEU A 804 -0.41 18.81 9.05
N LEU A 805 -0.45 19.95 8.35
CA LEU A 805 -0.34 20.06 6.89
C LEU A 805 1.09 20.43 6.49
N ILE A 806 1.62 19.70 5.52
CA ILE A 806 2.96 19.83 4.95
C ILE A 806 2.81 20.29 3.50
N ALA A 807 3.42 21.42 3.13
CA ALA A 807 3.32 22.02 1.80
C ALA A 807 4.70 22.27 1.18
N PRO A 808 5.34 21.23 0.60
CA PRO A 808 6.71 21.30 0.09
C PRO A 808 6.85 22.08 -1.22
N VAL A 809 8.01 22.71 -1.39
CA VAL A 809 8.47 23.25 -2.68
C VAL A 809 9.11 22.12 -3.47
N ILE A 810 8.44 21.70 -4.54
CA ILE A 810 8.84 20.56 -5.40
C ILE A 810 9.21 21.00 -6.82
N LYS A 811 9.53 22.28 -7.00
CA LYS A 811 9.89 22.90 -8.30
C LYS A 811 11.15 23.73 -8.13
N GLU A 812 12.05 23.62 -9.11
CA GLU A 812 13.34 24.31 -9.12
C GLU A 812 13.20 25.82 -9.01
N ASN A 813 14.15 26.48 -8.34
CA ASN A 813 14.25 27.94 -8.20
C ASN A 813 13.02 28.67 -7.57
N HIS A 814 12.10 27.94 -6.93
CA HIS A 814 10.95 28.53 -6.25
C HIS A 814 11.28 28.88 -4.79
N THR A 815 10.89 30.09 -4.37
CA THR A 815 11.01 30.63 -3.00
C THR A 815 9.65 30.96 -2.36
N THR A 816 8.57 30.53 -2.99
CA THR A 816 7.18 30.62 -2.52
C THR A 816 6.44 29.31 -2.85
N LYS A 817 5.31 29.07 -2.21
CA LYS A 817 4.43 27.92 -2.47
C LYS A 817 2.98 28.39 -2.47
N SER A 818 2.18 27.96 -3.45
CA SER A 818 0.72 28.04 -3.33
C SER A 818 0.22 26.89 -2.47
N VAL A 819 -0.64 27.21 -1.49
CA VAL A 819 -1.16 26.27 -0.49
C VAL A 819 -2.68 26.43 -0.42
N TYR A 820 -3.39 25.31 -0.47
CA TYR A 820 -4.83 25.27 -0.25
C TYR A 820 -5.13 25.07 1.25
N LEU A 821 -5.73 26.07 1.89
CA LEU A 821 -6.17 26.09 3.28
C LEU A 821 -7.70 26.30 3.32
N PRO A 822 -8.50 25.23 3.49
CA PRO A 822 -9.97 25.32 3.50
C PRO A 822 -10.49 26.37 4.48
N TRP A 823 -11.26 27.36 4.00
CA TRP A 823 -11.79 28.45 4.83
C TRP A 823 -12.81 27.98 5.87
N THR A 824 -13.35 26.78 5.71
CA THR A 824 -14.23 26.11 6.68
C THR A 824 -13.54 25.81 8.01
N GLU A 825 -12.20 25.73 8.04
CA GLU A 825 -11.38 25.46 9.21
C GLU A 825 -10.68 26.72 9.75
N ARG A 826 -9.93 26.57 10.85
CA ARG A 826 -8.86 27.51 11.23
C ARG A 826 -7.52 26.87 10.92
N TRP A 827 -6.57 27.68 10.46
CA TRP A 827 -5.21 27.23 10.14
C TRP A 827 -4.22 28.18 10.78
N PHE A 828 -3.16 27.64 11.37
CA PHE A 828 -2.10 28.42 12.01
C PHE A 828 -0.77 28.10 11.34
N ASN A 829 0.07 29.12 11.13
CA ASN A 829 1.47 28.89 10.79
C ASN A 829 2.10 28.08 11.94
N TYR A 830 2.68 26.92 11.63
CA TYR A 830 3.21 26.02 12.65
C TYR A 830 4.31 26.67 13.52
N TYR A 831 5.16 27.52 12.91
CA TYR A 831 6.33 28.11 13.57
C TYR A 831 5.99 29.37 14.38
N THR A 832 5.20 30.29 13.81
CA THR A 832 4.84 31.55 14.48
C THR A 832 3.61 31.42 15.37
N GLY A 833 2.74 30.43 15.12
CA GLY A 833 1.44 30.26 15.76
C GLY A 833 0.37 31.26 15.31
N GLU A 834 0.70 32.14 14.35
CA GLU A 834 -0.24 33.12 13.83
C GLU A 834 -1.32 32.46 12.97
N GLU A 835 -2.56 32.96 13.10
CA GLU A 835 -3.69 32.46 12.33
C GLU A 835 -3.62 32.93 10.87
N MET A 836 -3.69 31.98 9.95
CA MET A 836 -3.69 32.22 8.51
C MET A 836 -5.04 32.78 8.07
N LYS A 837 -5.01 33.83 7.24
CA LYS A 837 -6.21 34.32 6.55
C LYS A 837 -6.63 33.30 5.49
N ALA A 838 -7.54 32.40 5.84
CA ALA A 838 -7.97 31.33 4.94
C ALA A 838 -8.80 31.89 3.76
N LEU A 839 -8.22 31.80 2.56
CA LEU A 839 -8.79 32.29 1.29
C LEU A 839 -9.09 31.16 0.30
N ASN A 840 -9.23 29.92 0.80
CA ASN A 840 -9.03 28.67 0.05
C ASN A 840 -7.61 28.55 -0.50
N GLU A 841 -7.18 29.34 -1.47
CA GLU A 841 -5.81 29.32 -1.98
C GLU A 841 -5.01 30.53 -1.47
N THR A 842 -3.75 30.32 -1.07
CA THR A 842 -2.85 31.39 -0.64
C THR A 842 -1.40 31.09 -1.00
N THR A 843 -0.67 32.11 -1.47
CA THR A 843 0.78 32.01 -1.71
C THR A 843 1.54 32.42 -0.46
N VAL A 844 2.38 31.52 0.06
CA VAL A 844 3.21 31.74 1.24
C VAL A 844 4.69 31.83 0.88
N ALA A 845 5.46 32.54 1.70
CA ALA A 845 6.91 32.53 1.62
C ALA A 845 7.46 31.14 1.95
N ALA A 846 8.37 30.66 1.12
CA ALA A 846 9.04 29.37 1.26
C ALA A 846 10.49 29.52 0.81
N PRO A 847 11.33 30.34 1.48
CA PRO A 847 12.74 30.50 1.11
C PRO A 847 13.46 29.15 1.13
N TYR A 848 14.66 29.08 0.53
CA TYR A 848 15.37 27.81 0.32
C TYR A 848 15.58 26.99 1.58
N ASP A 849 15.63 27.65 2.73
CA ASP A 849 16.02 27.11 4.02
C ASP A 849 14.82 26.88 4.98
N PHE A 850 13.59 26.93 4.43
CA PHE A 850 12.32 26.84 5.16
C PHE A 850 11.26 26.02 4.40
N LEU A 851 10.52 25.19 5.14
CA LEU A 851 9.40 24.41 4.65
C LEU A 851 8.08 24.94 5.23
N PRO A 852 7.07 25.32 4.42
CA PRO A 852 5.76 25.70 4.94
C PRO A 852 5.03 24.54 5.64
N LEU A 853 4.68 24.77 6.90
CA LEU A 853 3.93 23.84 7.77
C LEU A 853 2.76 24.59 8.43
N PHE A 854 1.60 23.92 8.54
CA PHE A 854 0.39 24.51 9.12
C PHE A 854 -0.31 23.56 10.08
N LEU A 855 -0.81 24.11 11.19
CA LEU A 855 -1.65 23.38 12.14
C LEU A 855 -3.13 23.65 11.89
N ARG A 856 -3.93 22.60 11.78
CA ARG A 856 -5.40 22.69 11.76
C ARG A 856 -5.93 22.93 13.16
N GLY A 857 -6.78 23.94 13.32
CA GLY A 857 -7.54 24.17 14.55
C GLY A 857 -8.35 22.93 14.97
N GLY A 858 -8.50 22.72 16.27
CA GLY A 858 -9.09 21.52 16.85
C GLY A 858 -8.06 20.47 17.29
N SER A 859 -6.77 20.76 17.19
CA SER A 859 -5.68 19.78 17.36
C SER A 859 -4.75 20.13 18.52
N ILE A 860 -4.32 19.12 19.27
CA ILE A 860 -3.23 19.20 20.26
C ILE A 860 -2.14 18.24 19.83
N ILE A 861 -0.94 18.75 19.55
CA ILE A 861 0.18 17.95 19.07
C ILE A 861 1.27 17.85 20.16
N PRO A 862 1.69 16.64 20.55
CA PRO A 862 2.86 16.44 21.40
C PRO A 862 4.16 16.56 20.60
N HIS A 863 5.11 17.27 21.16
CA HIS A 863 6.45 17.47 20.64
C HIS A 863 7.46 17.06 21.71
N GLN A 864 8.68 16.72 21.30
CA GLN A 864 9.81 16.47 22.19
C GLN A 864 10.97 17.37 21.79
N GLN A 865 11.79 17.82 22.74
CA GLN A 865 13.03 18.49 22.38
C GLN A 865 13.94 17.50 21.62
N SER A 866 14.48 17.94 20.47
CA SER A 866 15.36 17.11 19.63
C SER A 866 16.69 16.77 20.29
N ALA A 867 17.36 15.76 19.74
CA ALA A 867 18.74 15.36 20.08
C ALA A 867 19.37 14.71 18.83
N MET A 868 20.62 14.25 18.94
CA MET A 868 21.38 13.66 17.82
C MET A 868 20.84 12.29 17.33
N ASN A 869 20.02 11.60 18.12
CA ASN A 869 19.31 10.38 17.74
C ASN A 869 18.07 10.20 18.65
N THR A 870 17.22 9.21 18.37
CA THR A 870 16.02 8.98 19.19
C THR A 870 16.31 8.42 20.57
N VAL A 871 17.41 7.67 20.76
CA VAL A 871 17.85 7.17 22.08
C VAL A 871 18.07 8.34 23.04
N GLU A 872 18.68 9.43 22.57
CA GLU A 872 18.84 10.66 23.35
C GLU A 872 17.60 11.56 23.34
N SER A 873 16.84 11.65 22.24
CA SER A 873 15.67 12.54 22.18
C SER A 873 14.55 12.07 23.11
N ARG A 874 14.34 10.75 23.23
CA ARG A 874 13.34 10.14 24.14
C ARG A 874 13.56 10.48 25.61
N LYS A 875 14.78 10.88 26.00
CA LYS A 875 15.14 11.33 27.36
C LYS A 875 14.88 12.82 27.59
N LYS A 876 14.55 13.58 26.54
CA LYS A 876 14.30 15.03 26.61
C LYS A 876 12.86 15.36 26.98
N PRO A 877 12.60 16.56 27.52
CA PRO A 877 11.25 17.02 27.83
C PRO A 877 10.32 17.07 26.62
N LEU A 878 9.03 16.89 26.88
CA LEU A 878 7.94 17.16 25.95
C LEU A 878 7.42 18.59 26.07
N TYR A 879 6.76 19.04 25.01
CA TYR A 879 5.93 20.24 24.99
C TYR A 879 4.67 20.05 24.14
N LEU A 880 3.61 20.81 24.43
CA LEU A 880 2.35 20.76 23.68
C LEU A 880 2.14 22.04 22.87
N ILE A 881 1.65 21.88 21.64
CA ILE A 881 1.01 22.97 20.89
C ILE A 881 -0.48 22.65 20.75
N VAL A 882 -1.32 23.57 21.20
CA VAL A 882 -2.78 23.52 21.18
C VAL A 882 -3.28 24.53 20.15
N ALA A 883 -3.75 24.05 18.99
CA ALA A 883 -4.36 24.88 17.96
C ALA A 883 -5.88 24.84 18.11
N LEU A 884 -6.51 25.96 18.49
CA LEU A 884 -7.95 25.99 18.78
C LEU A 884 -8.81 26.09 17.52
N ASP A 885 -9.91 25.35 17.47
CA ASP A 885 -10.92 25.45 16.39
C ASP A 885 -11.79 26.73 16.52
N LYS A 886 -12.81 26.83 15.67
CA LYS A 886 -13.81 27.93 15.71
C LYS A 886 -14.69 27.91 16.96
N ASN A 887 -14.77 26.78 17.66
CA ASN A 887 -15.53 26.58 18.89
C ASN A 887 -14.66 26.69 20.16
N GLN A 888 -13.41 27.15 20.04
CA GLN A 888 -12.41 27.20 21.12
C GLN A 888 -12.18 25.84 21.79
N GLN A 889 -12.13 24.79 20.97
CA GLN A 889 -11.87 23.41 21.37
C GLN A 889 -10.64 22.88 20.65
N ALA A 890 -9.97 21.91 21.28
CA ALA A 890 -8.94 21.10 20.65
C ALA A 890 -8.79 19.76 21.36
N THR A 891 -8.41 18.72 20.62
CA THR A 891 -8.10 17.40 21.17
C THR A 891 -6.80 16.84 20.61
N GLY A 892 -6.16 15.97 21.36
CA GLY A 892 -4.96 15.25 20.94
C GLY A 892 -4.66 14.09 21.86
N GLU A 893 -3.67 13.29 21.46
CA GLU A 893 -3.23 12.13 22.22
C GLU A 893 -1.72 11.96 22.15
N LEU A 894 -1.18 11.21 23.12
CA LEU A 894 0.20 10.72 23.10
C LEU A 894 0.19 9.24 23.49
N PHE A 895 0.70 8.39 22.61
CA PHE A 895 1.06 7.01 22.94
C PHE A 895 2.54 6.94 23.35
N TRP A 896 2.83 6.21 24.42
CA TRP A 896 4.21 6.05 24.92
C TRP A 896 4.44 4.69 25.57
N ASP A 897 5.36 3.92 24.99
CA ASP A 897 5.92 2.68 25.56
C ASP A 897 7.46 2.74 25.51
N ASP A 898 8.14 1.61 25.70
CA ASP A 898 9.62 1.53 25.62
C ASP A 898 10.18 1.91 24.23
N GLY A 899 9.36 1.77 23.18
CA GLY A 899 9.72 2.06 21.80
C GLY A 899 10.40 0.91 21.05
N GLU A 900 10.61 -0.27 21.64
CA GLU A 900 11.33 -1.36 20.98
C GLU A 900 10.78 -2.78 21.24
N SER A 901 10.09 -3.04 22.36
CA SER A 901 9.58 -4.37 22.68
C SER A 901 8.45 -4.82 21.74
N ILE A 902 8.40 -6.11 21.41
CA ILE A 902 7.23 -6.69 20.73
C ILE A 902 5.97 -6.63 21.61
N ASP A 903 4.80 -6.55 20.98
CA ASP A 903 3.49 -6.75 21.62
C ASP A 903 3.21 -5.87 22.85
N THR A 904 3.79 -4.67 22.95
CA THR A 904 3.57 -3.74 24.09
C THR A 904 2.10 -3.45 24.31
N TYR A 905 1.34 -3.18 23.25
CA TYR A 905 -0.12 -2.98 23.33
C TYR A 905 -0.85 -4.21 23.89
N ASN A 906 -0.62 -5.39 23.30
CA ASN A 906 -1.28 -6.65 23.67
C ASN A 906 -0.94 -7.08 25.11
N ARG A 907 0.30 -6.86 25.55
CA ARG A 907 0.77 -7.12 26.93
C ARG A 907 0.40 -6.01 27.92
N GLY A 908 -0.19 -4.90 27.45
CA GLY A 908 -0.52 -3.76 28.30
C GLY A 908 0.67 -2.91 28.75
N MET A 909 1.86 -3.10 28.17
CA MET A 909 3.09 -2.36 28.51
C MET A 909 3.17 -1.04 27.74
N TYR A 910 2.22 -0.14 28.00
CA TYR A 910 2.18 1.19 27.41
C TYR A 910 1.42 2.19 28.29
N ASN A 911 1.60 3.47 27.98
CA ASN A 911 0.80 4.57 28.48
C ASN A 911 0.16 5.31 27.29
N HIS A 912 -1.04 5.83 27.49
CA HIS A 912 -1.80 6.59 26.51
C HIS A 912 -2.45 7.77 27.24
N PHE A 913 -2.09 8.98 26.82
CA PHE A 913 -2.52 10.24 27.42
C PHE A 913 -3.45 10.97 26.46
N ASN A 914 -4.52 11.55 26.99
CA ASN A 914 -5.43 12.40 26.23
C ASN A 914 -5.23 13.86 26.65
N PHE A 915 -5.29 14.73 25.66
CA PHE A 915 -5.26 16.17 25.82
C PHE A 915 -6.59 16.74 25.31
N VAL A 916 -7.28 17.54 26.13
CA VAL A 916 -8.57 18.14 25.78
C VAL A 916 -8.59 19.60 26.20
N PHE A 917 -8.70 20.50 25.25
CA PHE A 917 -9.04 21.90 25.49
C PHE A 917 -10.54 22.11 25.24
N LYS A 918 -11.27 22.58 26.25
CA LYS A 918 -12.70 22.91 26.15
C LYS A 918 -13.10 23.85 27.29
N SER A 919 -14.08 24.73 27.03
CA SER A 919 -14.66 25.63 28.05
C SER A 919 -13.60 26.46 28.79
N ASN A 920 -12.65 27.04 28.06
CA ASN A 920 -11.54 27.84 28.58
C ASN A 920 -10.66 27.09 29.60
N GLY A 921 -10.47 25.79 29.42
CA GLY A 921 -9.52 24.99 30.18
C GLY A 921 -8.88 23.88 29.36
N LEU A 922 -7.63 23.54 29.70
CA LEU A 922 -6.88 22.42 29.15
C LEU A 922 -6.80 21.31 30.22
N THR A 923 -7.27 20.12 29.89
CA THR A 923 -7.06 18.92 30.70
C THR A 923 -6.05 18.01 30.02
N ILE A 924 -5.06 17.57 30.79
CA ILE A 924 -4.10 16.53 30.44
C ILE A 924 -4.35 15.38 31.42
N GLU A 925 -4.68 14.19 30.92
CA GLU A 925 -4.95 13.04 31.76
C GLU A 925 -4.53 11.71 31.11
N PRO A 926 -4.05 10.73 31.90
CA PRO A 926 -3.83 9.38 31.41
C PRO A 926 -5.17 8.70 31.10
N TRP A 927 -5.38 8.35 29.83
CA TRP A 927 -6.47 7.47 29.41
C TRP A 927 -6.16 6.01 29.76
N THR A 928 -4.89 5.63 29.67
CA THR A 928 -4.37 4.36 30.14
C THR A 928 -2.97 4.58 30.68
N TYR A 929 -2.73 4.15 31.91
CA TYR A 929 -1.42 4.18 32.54
C TYR A 929 -1.14 2.80 33.12
N LYS A 930 -0.39 2.00 32.37
CA LYS A 930 -0.09 0.59 32.70
C LYS A 930 1.42 0.31 32.75
N TYR A 931 2.26 1.28 32.37
CA TYR A 931 3.71 1.09 32.32
C TYR A 931 4.45 2.22 33.06
N PRO A 932 4.44 2.22 34.41
CA PRO A 932 4.89 3.37 35.22
C PRO A 932 6.34 3.77 34.98
N GLU A 933 7.25 2.80 34.82
CA GLU A 933 8.68 3.02 34.55
C GLU A 933 8.95 3.85 33.29
N MET A 934 8.09 3.74 32.26
CA MET A 934 8.16 4.56 31.05
C MET A 934 7.28 5.81 31.12
N GLY A 935 6.34 5.88 32.05
CA GLY A 935 5.42 7.02 32.20
C GLY A 935 5.96 8.13 33.10
N ASP A 936 6.59 7.76 34.21
CA ASP A 936 7.15 8.71 35.19
C ASP A 936 8.44 9.41 34.73
N THR A 937 9.07 8.91 33.67
CA THR A 937 10.20 9.56 32.99
C THR A 937 9.76 10.74 32.12
N ILE A 938 8.48 10.81 31.74
CA ILE A 938 7.95 11.85 30.85
C ILE A 938 7.72 13.13 31.64
N LYS A 939 8.43 14.20 31.23
CA LYS A 939 8.22 15.57 31.71
C LYS A 939 7.65 16.42 30.60
N LEU A 940 6.56 17.11 30.88
CA LEU A 940 5.99 18.15 30.01
C LEU A 940 6.34 19.52 30.61
N GLU A 941 7.11 20.34 29.90
CA GLU A 941 7.68 21.59 30.44
C GLU A 941 7.00 22.85 29.89
N ASP A 942 6.68 22.87 28.59
CA ASP A 942 6.08 24.01 27.89
C ASP A 942 4.73 23.66 27.23
N ILE A 943 3.82 24.64 27.22
CA ILE A 943 2.52 24.55 26.52
C ILE A 943 2.26 25.86 25.78
N LYS A 944 1.98 25.80 24.48
CA LYS A 944 1.54 26.94 23.66
C LYS A 944 0.09 26.73 23.23
N VAL A 945 -0.74 27.76 23.35
CA VAL A 945 -2.14 27.77 22.88
C VAL A 945 -2.32 28.86 21.84
N PHE A 946 -2.69 28.48 20.62
CA PHE A 946 -2.87 29.37 19.48
C PHE A 946 -4.34 29.70 19.25
N GLY A 947 -4.62 30.96 18.94
CA GLY A 947 -5.94 31.40 18.52
C GLY A 947 -6.99 31.46 19.63
N MET A 948 -6.57 31.80 20.87
CA MET A 948 -7.50 32.08 21.96
C MET A 948 -8.31 33.34 21.65
N ASN A 949 -9.63 33.28 21.79
CA ASN A 949 -10.51 34.43 21.61
C ASN A 949 -10.75 35.25 22.91
N ILE A 950 -10.22 34.77 24.04
CA ILE A 950 -10.17 35.50 25.31
C ILE A 950 -8.74 35.97 25.57
N ILE A 951 -8.61 37.13 26.20
CA ILE A 951 -7.35 37.61 26.78
C ILE A 951 -7.32 37.11 28.23
N PRO A 952 -6.53 36.09 28.59
CA PRO A 952 -6.49 35.59 29.95
C PRO A 952 -5.93 36.66 30.90
N THR A 953 -6.71 37.00 31.92
CA THR A 953 -6.29 37.85 33.04
C THR A 953 -5.57 37.03 34.11
N ARG A 954 -5.98 35.77 34.29
CA ARG A 954 -5.41 34.83 35.25
C ARG A 954 -5.34 33.44 34.63
N VAL A 955 -4.27 32.71 34.94
CA VAL A 955 -4.14 31.29 34.57
C VAL A 955 -3.99 30.47 35.84
N LEU A 956 -4.87 29.49 36.02
CA LEU A 956 -4.84 28.57 37.17
C LEU A 956 -4.33 27.20 36.70
N TRP A 957 -3.39 26.60 37.42
CA TRP A 957 -3.01 25.20 37.31
C TRP A 957 -3.47 24.44 38.56
N ASN A 958 -4.35 23.45 38.40
CA ASN A 958 -4.95 22.67 39.49
C ASN A 958 -5.58 23.56 40.61
N GLY A 959 -6.10 24.73 40.21
CA GLY A 959 -6.67 25.74 41.11
C GLY A 959 -5.68 26.75 41.70
N GLN A 960 -4.37 26.52 41.56
CA GLN A 960 -3.33 27.47 41.97
C GLN A 960 -3.02 28.46 40.86
N GLU A 961 -2.95 29.76 41.17
CA GLU A 961 -2.64 30.80 40.20
C GLU A 961 -1.16 30.83 39.80
N LEU A 962 -0.92 30.94 38.49
CA LEU A 962 0.41 30.99 37.88
C LEU A 962 0.90 32.43 37.76
N LYS A 963 2.20 32.65 38.03
CA LYS A 963 2.81 33.97 37.99
C LYS A 963 2.91 34.50 36.55
N PRO A 964 2.28 35.64 36.21
CA PRO A 964 2.46 36.27 34.90
C PRO A 964 3.93 36.64 34.66
N ALA A 965 4.35 36.64 33.39
CA ALA A 965 5.71 36.86 32.89
C ALA A 965 6.79 35.86 33.35
N ALA A 966 6.63 35.20 34.50
CA ALA A 966 7.55 34.17 35.00
C ALA A 966 7.15 32.73 34.62
N GLN A 967 5.85 32.46 34.45
CA GLN A 967 5.32 31.13 34.15
C GLN A 967 4.31 31.12 32.99
N TRP A 968 3.81 32.29 32.59
CA TRP A 968 2.99 32.44 31.39
C TRP A 968 3.04 33.86 30.82
N THR A 969 2.84 33.98 29.51
CA THR A 969 2.72 35.24 28.77
C THR A 969 1.64 35.10 27.69
N PHE A 970 0.89 36.17 27.44
CA PHE A 970 -0.10 36.22 26.36
C PHE A 970 0.22 37.36 25.39
N ASN A 971 0.21 37.07 24.09
CA ASN A 971 0.45 38.06 23.04
C ASN A 971 -0.88 38.47 22.38
N ASN A 972 -1.35 39.67 22.71
CA ASN A 972 -2.59 40.25 22.17
C ASN A 972 -2.57 40.45 20.64
N ALA A 973 -1.39 40.55 19.99
CA ALA A 973 -1.31 40.77 18.56
C ALA A 973 -1.49 39.46 17.76
N THR A 974 -1.10 38.33 18.33
CA THR A 974 -1.13 37.00 17.67
C THR A 974 -2.14 36.04 18.30
N ASN A 975 -2.76 36.40 19.43
CA ASN A 975 -3.67 35.58 20.23
C ASN A 975 -3.05 34.26 20.71
N ILE A 976 -1.78 34.33 21.13
CA ILE A 976 -1.00 33.19 21.61
C ILE A 976 -0.78 33.29 23.13
N LEU A 977 -1.18 32.25 23.86
CA LEU A 977 -0.75 32.00 25.24
C LEU A 977 0.45 31.07 25.21
N GLN A 978 1.51 31.42 25.92
CA GLN A 978 2.64 30.53 26.21
C GLN A 978 2.72 30.32 27.73
N MET A 979 2.86 29.07 28.15
CA MET A 979 3.06 28.64 29.54
C MET A 979 4.37 27.85 29.61
N THR A 980 5.22 28.16 30.60
CA THR A 980 6.58 27.63 30.72
C THR A 980 6.99 27.47 32.19
N GLY A 981 8.13 26.81 32.43
CA GLY A 981 8.72 26.72 33.77
C GLY A 981 8.02 25.72 34.68
N PHE A 982 7.41 24.69 34.08
CA PHE A 982 6.85 23.54 34.77
C PHE A 982 7.70 22.29 34.49
N ALA A 983 7.47 21.23 35.27
CA ALA A 983 7.95 19.88 34.97
C ALA A 983 6.81 18.90 35.29
N LEU A 984 5.78 18.93 34.46
CA LEU A 984 4.54 18.19 34.68
C LEU A 984 4.78 16.70 34.40
N ASN A 985 4.54 15.83 35.39
CA ASN A 985 4.48 14.39 35.17
C ASN A 985 3.10 14.04 34.61
N VAL A 986 3.04 13.73 33.30
CA VAL A 986 1.80 13.41 32.56
C VAL A 986 1.06 12.17 33.07
N ALA A 987 1.66 11.35 33.94
CA ALA A 987 0.98 10.30 34.71
C ALA A 987 -0.09 10.84 35.67
N LYS A 988 -0.08 12.14 35.97
CA LYS A 988 -1.06 12.81 36.84
C LYS A 988 -2.05 13.61 36.01
N ILE A 989 -3.23 13.87 36.59
CA ILE A 989 -4.21 14.76 35.99
C ILE A 989 -3.75 16.21 36.21
N HIS A 990 -3.57 16.96 35.12
CA HIS A 990 -3.30 18.39 35.14
C HIS A 990 -4.47 19.14 34.49
N LYS A 991 -4.99 20.15 35.18
CA LYS A 991 -6.06 21.02 34.71
C LYS A 991 -5.59 22.47 34.73
N PHE A 992 -5.61 23.09 33.56
CA PHE A 992 -5.40 24.54 33.41
C PHE A 992 -6.76 25.22 33.19
N THR A 993 -6.94 26.40 33.75
CA THR A 993 -8.14 27.23 33.56
C THR A 993 -7.72 28.65 33.25
N PHE A 994 -8.30 29.22 32.21
CA PHE A 994 -7.99 30.55 31.68
C PHE A 994 -9.18 31.48 31.97
N LEU A 995 -8.95 32.52 32.76
CA LEU A 995 -9.98 33.43 33.30
C LEU A 995 -9.85 34.86 32.76
#